data_AF-B7KLN2-F1
#
_entry.id   AF-B7KLN2-F1
#
_cell.length_a   1.000
_cell.length_b   1.000
_cell.length_c   1.000
_cell.angle_alpha   90.00
_cell.angle_beta   90.00
_cell.angle_gamma   90.00
#
_symmetry.space_group_name_H-M   'P 1'
#
loop_
_entity.id
_entity.type
_entity.pdbx_description
1 polymer ?
#
loop_
_entity_poly.entity_id
_entity_poly.type
_entity_poly.pdbx_seq_one_letter_code
_entity_poly.pdbx_strand_id
1 'polypeptide(L)'
;MLVTTHKPSFKQHKNSGSLIETYNEAIAVLTPEQIYDRYPHNFKSDATGKLRGIPPFRESKSGTSFTVFPDGGFFDAGDGFAGSPADYIHSMRVGRWERARKADFVAAVRELCELGSIPFPERDPSPSEIEKAVKEETRRAILRETIKICSDLLWSEFGREARQYLITERGLTEQQIKDFNLGYYRKRADLVDYLKHKKFSASEIKGAAVALTSWEGYIIIPWLDENGRVLTLYGRYSQKTAPEGRPKTLALPGISTKRAPLYLDRAIASNHREVIFVEGVFDALLLQALGETRAVSGVAASFSNEQIECLKRNRIEKVYHLGDPDGGGIGGTNSNLMRLTRSGISVYVPPTLPDVLDPDEFVLRKGITALKQLLEQSEHGYRWKAKQIVAEHGNDSDEAIEKIFSIAVAYSRTIPSQYKLEEETFFWATIRNSLGELDPEAFRAKLKARYGDTPSIPTKSGQDLKVPDWAQSSIAKWLAERYRPLLAFNTDIEEWFRYSAINEGIWTKDPKYYIWQIIITELETLADIHEQLHEKKKRPKYGSGFISGIEMLLKAYLPVRGWDEQPGLLPFINGVKNLTTGEFVPHAPGFRLTWCLPYEYSPGATCEPILDWLHSMTNGDEAIIEFIRAHLNAIITGRSDIQSYLELIGPGGTGKGTLTRLASALTGDRNTVSTTLRNLEENRFDTSRLYQARLVIITDAEKWGGDVSVLKAITGGDKLRFEQKFKQPLDGFYYKGRVMICANEPIQSADYTSGLERRRQTVYMTNKIPLKSQRKLIELSNSGVEGEFVPYLPGLMNWVLDMSPTDVERIIRETPTAHHQFQYYKAQILTETNPIADWLDTSVVVRPDYRTAIGVASRDKSSESPNWYLNTDRWLYANYAEYCHGSGAKPVSVRRFVNLLHDLAVNQLNLKVTKGRDRMGSYVLGLKLRSPDDDDPLIISGSIPNDPPSRPDKPLGGSPNPGCDGNVIDGGDAQTPSSDGYDECDGKFEGLDSLDKNEIKKVKNEKKGTLGKSDSVQSSPSPKTSQRLTGDGNKPPVSNNVARDGSQEEKSSKSPASDGSQETNKRESGETSQSKNPKITPAPKYEIGDRVDRYNSVHECWHTNVAVKGRYFKGIEWVYVLDDCWQSRIFERYLRPAQTVNSKQ
;
A
#
# COMPACT_ATOMS: atom_id res chain seq x y z
N MET A 1 -21.07 -0.16 27.82
CA MET A 1 -20.69 -1.17 26.81
C MET A 1 -20.59 -0.46 25.46
N LEU A 2 -19.42 -0.45 24.83
CA LEU A 2 -19.25 -0.02 23.43
C LEU A 2 -18.79 -1.23 22.64
N VAL A 3 -19.40 -1.47 21.47
CA VAL A 3 -18.93 -2.49 20.54
C VAL A 3 -17.64 -1.96 19.91
N THR A 4 -16.50 -2.58 20.23
CA THR A 4 -15.21 -2.28 19.61
C THR A 4 -15.20 -2.79 18.18
N THR A 5 -15.63 -1.94 17.25
CA THR A 5 -15.52 -2.17 15.81
C THR A 5 -14.05 -2.20 15.40
N HIS A 6 -13.45 -3.39 15.39
CA HIS A 6 -12.13 -3.64 14.82
C HIS A 6 -12.15 -3.35 13.32
N LYS A 7 -11.91 -2.08 12.95
CA LYS A 7 -11.71 -1.66 11.56
C LYS A 7 -10.57 -2.50 10.93
N PRO A 8 -10.77 -3.12 9.76
CA PRO A 8 -9.68 -3.77 9.05
C PRO A 8 -8.58 -2.76 8.70
N SER A 9 -7.31 -3.14 8.83
CA SER A 9 -6.20 -2.36 8.29
C SER A 9 -6.13 -2.55 6.78
N PHE A 10 -6.84 -1.67 6.06
CA PHE A 10 -6.76 -1.60 4.59
C PHE A 10 -5.35 -1.18 4.16
N LYS A 11 -4.84 -1.81 3.09
CA LYS A 11 -3.66 -1.31 2.37
C LYS A 11 -4.08 -0.04 1.63
N GLN A 12 -3.23 0.97 1.59
CA GLN A 12 -3.36 2.03 0.58
C GLN A 12 -3.23 1.40 -0.81
N HIS A 13 -4.33 1.37 -1.56
CA HIS A 13 -4.25 1.29 -3.01
C HIS A 13 -3.63 2.61 -3.52
N LYS A 14 -2.71 2.54 -4.49
CA LYS A 14 -2.30 3.76 -5.20
C LYS A 14 -3.46 4.18 -6.09
N ASN A 15 -3.78 5.47 -6.12
CA ASN A 15 -4.96 5.99 -6.79
C ASN A 15 -4.74 6.17 -8.31
N SER A 16 -4.41 5.05 -8.99
CA SER A 16 -4.53 4.93 -10.44
C SER A 16 -5.99 4.75 -10.89
N GLY A 17 -6.93 4.85 -9.94
CA GLY A 17 -8.35 4.82 -10.23
C GLY A 17 -8.77 6.01 -11.09
N SER A 18 -9.86 5.82 -11.80
CA SER A 18 -10.62 6.94 -12.36
C SER A 18 -11.25 7.78 -11.24
N LEU A 19 -11.63 9.03 -11.52
CA LEU A 19 -12.27 9.93 -10.54
C LEU A 19 -13.45 9.29 -9.77
N ILE A 20 -14.20 8.41 -10.42
CA ILE A 20 -15.31 7.68 -9.79
C ILE A 20 -14.81 6.59 -8.83
N GLU A 21 -13.65 5.96 -9.09
CA GLU A 21 -13.02 5.01 -8.17
C GLU A 21 -12.44 5.73 -6.95
N THR A 22 -11.77 6.88 -7.12
CA THR A 22 -11.36 7.75 -6.00
C THR A 22 -12.55 8.17 -5.13
N TYR A 23 -13.65 8.63 -5.74
CA TYR A 23 -14.89 8.94 -5.02
C TYR A 23 -15.45 7.71 -4.29
N ASN A 24 -15.45 6.54 -4.94
CA ASN A 24 -15.86 5.30 -4.32
C ASN A 24 -14.95 4.89 -3.14
N GLU A 25 -13.65 5.20 -3.15
CA GLU A 25 -12.76 4.97 -2.01
C GLU A 25 -13.06 5.92 -0.85
N ALA A 26 -13.17 7.23 -1.12
CA ALA A 26 -13.50 8.23 -0.10
C ALA A 26 -14.82 7.94 0.61
N ILE A 27 -15.88 7.60 -0.15
CA ILE A 27 -17.18 7.22 0.41
C ILE A 27 -17.15 5.86 1.14
N ALA A 28 -16.21 4.96 0.81
CA ALA A 28 -16.11 3.67 1.50
C ALA A 28 -15.47 3.75 2.90
N VAL A 29 -14.73 4.82 3.22
CA VAL A 29 -14.07 4.99 4.54
C VAL A 29 -14.78 6.01 5.46
N LEU A 30 -15.64 6.86 4.91
CA LEU A 30 -16.40 7.88 5.63
C LEU A 30 -17.74 7.34 6.13
N THR A 31 -18.09 7.65 7.39
CA THR A 31 -19.48 7.52 7.83
C THR A 31 -20.31 8.74 7.39
N PRO A 32 -21.65 8.64 7.30
CA PRO A 32 -22.50 9.78 6.98
C PRO A 32 -22.29 10.98 7.92
N GLU A 33 -22.13 10.74 9.23
CA GLU A 33 -21.88 11.78 10.23
C GLU A 33 -20.62 12.60 9.89
N GLN A 34 -19.54 11.96 9.43
CA GLN A 34 -18.31 12.66 9.03
C GLN A 34 -18.48 13.60 7.83
N ILE A 35 -19.46 13.34 6.97
CA ILE A 35 -19.78 14.15 5.79
C ILE A 35 -20.72 15.29 6.16
N TYR A 36 -21.79 14.98 6.91
CA TYR A 36 -22.94 15.86 7.10
C TYR A 36 -22.96 16.62 8.44
N ASP A 37 -22.40 16.10 9.56
CA ASP A 37 -22.45 16.78 10.87
C ASP A 37 -21.58 18.05 10.94
N ARG A 38 -20.83 18.33 9.87
CA ARG A 38 -19.99 19.53 9.70
C ARG A 38 -20.80 20.84 9.69
N TYR A 39 -22.12 20.73 9.52
CA TYR A 39 -23.08 21.83 9.63
C TYR A 39 -24.20 21.46 10.64
N PRO A 40 -24.81 22.43 11.35
CA PRO A 40 -25.66 22.17 12.52
C PRO A 40 -27.08 21.68 12.16
N HIS A 41 -27.18 20.49 11.56
CA HIS A 41 -28.44 19.85 11.18
C HIS A 41 -29.21 19.23 12.36
N ASN A 42 -28.60 19.07 13.54
CA ASN A 42 -29.19 18.44 14.74
C ASN A 42 -29.80 17.06 14.45
N PHE A 43 -29.04 16.19 13.78
CA PHE A 43 -29.49 14.87 13.36
C PHE A 43 -29.93 13.96 14.51
N LYS A 44 -30.91 13.11 14.21
CA LYS A 44 -31.31 11.94 15.00
C LYS A 44 -31.31 10.72 14.11
N SER A 45 -30.63 9.64 14.54
CA SER A 45 -30.69 8.36 13.83
C SER A 45 -32.01 7.64 14.10
N ASP A 46 -32.62 7.05 13.07
CA ASP A 46 -33.75 6.12 13.23
C ASP A 46 -33.28 4.65 13.23
N ALA A 47 -34.17 3.73 13.60
CA ALA A 47 -33.85 2.30 13.73
C ALA A 47 -33.40 1.61 12.42
N THR A 48 -33.44 2.32 11.28
CA THR A 48 -32.93 1.85 9.98
C THR A 48 -31.60 2.52 9.58
N GLY A 49 -30.91 3.16 10.54
CA GLY A 49 -29.61 3.81 10.34
C GLY A 49 -29.67 5.12 9.55
N LYS A 50 -30.87 5.68 9.33
CA LYS A 50 -31.04 6.94 8.60
C LYS A 50 -30.96 8.12 9.57
N LEU A 51 -30.17 9.13 9.25
CA LEU A 51 -30.10 10.37 10.03
C LEU A 51 -31.18 11.33 9.56
N ARG A 52 -31.93 11.96 10.48
CA ARG A 52 -32.96 12.97 10.16
C ARG A 52 -32.74 14.26 10.94
N GLY A 53 -32.81 15.40 10.26
CA GLY A 53 -32.50 16.70 10.84
C GLY A 53 -33.08 17.90 10.09
N ILE A 54 -32.55 19.07 10.40
CA ILE A 54 -32.92 20.38 9.86
C ILE A 54 -32.20 20.58 8.51
N PRO A 55 -32.88 21.00 7.43
CA PRO A 55 -32.24 21.29 6.14
C PRO A 55 -31.42 22.59 6.18
N PRO A 56 -30.37 22.72 5.36
CA PRO A 56 -29.44 23.86 5.40
C PRO A 56 -30.00 25.18 4.84
N PHE A 57 -30.86 25.15 3.82
CA PHE A 57 -31.21 26.37 3.04
C PHE A 57 -32.61 26.93 3.31
N ARG A 58 -33.36 26.38 4.27
CA ARG A 58 -34.72 26.82 4.60
C ARG A 58 -35.10 26.44 6.02
N GLU A 59 -36.08 27.15 6.59
CA GLU A 59 -36.71 26.72 7.83
C GLU A 59 -37.54 25.44 7.64
N SER A 60 -37.65 24.63 8.70
CA SER A 60 -38.36 23.36 8.68
C SER A 60 -39.28 23.22 9.90
N LYS A 61 -40.59 23.37 9.67
CA LYS A 61 -41.64 23.25 10.71
C LYS A 61 -41.59 21.94 11.51
N SER A 62 -41.04 20.86 10.95
CA SER A 62 -40.87 19.56 11.62
C SER A 62 -39.48 19.30 12.21
N GLY A 63 -38.49 20.18 11.99
CA GLY A 63 -37.09 19.98 12.36
C GLY A 63 -36.39 18.72 11.82
N THR A 64 -37.03 17.96 10.92
CA THR A 64 -36.65 16.58 10.56
C THR A 64 -36.82 16.27 9.07
N SER A 65 -36.92 17.30 8.22
CA SER A 65 -37.21 17.17 6.79
C SER A 65 -35.97 16.96 5.90
N PHE A 66 -34.76 16.99 6.47
CA PHE A 66 -33.52 16.56 5.82
C PHE A 66 -33.19 15.13 6.27
N THR A 67 -33.02 14.20 5.33
CA THR A 67 -32.72 12.78 5.62
C THR A 67 -31.43 12.36 4.91
N VAL A 68 -30.55 11.68 5.64
CA VAL A 68 -29.33 11.04 5.10
C VAL A 68 -29.43 9.53 5.25
N PHE A 69 -28.96 8.78 4.26
CA PHE A 69 -29.03 7.33 4.17
C PHE A 69 -27.68 6.66 4.51
N PRO A 70 -27.67 5.39 4.97
CA PRO A 70 -26.44 4.66 5.29
C PRO A 70 -25.42 4.55 4.14
N ASP A 71 -25.86 4.63 2.88
CA ASP A 71 -24.98 4.58 1.70
C ASP A 71 -24.38 5.96 1.32
N GLY A 72 -24.54 6.95 2.20
CA GLY A 72 -24.05 8.32 2.05
C GLY A 72 -24.98 9.27 1.30
N GLY A 73 -26.04 8.79 0.62
CA GLY A 73 -26.98 9.66 -0.09
C GLY A 73 -27.85 10.53 0.83
N PHE A 74 -28.47 11.58 0.31
CA PHE A 74 -29.41 12.43 1.07
C PHE A 74 -30.68 12.80 0.32
N PHE A 75 -31.70 13.27 1.05
CA PHE A 75 -32.94 13.84 0.52
C PHE A 75 -33.48 14.98 1.40
N ASP A 76 -33.80 16.12 0.79
CA ASP A 76 -34.60 17.21 1.37
C ASP A 76 -36.08 17.06 0.94
N ALA A 77 -36.96 16.82 1.92
CA ALA A 77 -38.37 16.57 1.68
C ALA A 77 -39.22 17.80 1.36
N GLY A 78 -38.70 19.03 1.53
CA GLY A 78 -39.41 20.28 1.24
C GLY A 78 -39.07 20.84 -0.14
N ASP A 79 -37.78 20.89 -0.49
CA ASP A 79 -37.34 21.33 -1.82
C ASP A 79 -37.46 20.22 -2.88
N GLY A 80 -37.55 18.98 -2.41
CA GLY A 80 -37.60 17.77 -3.23
C GLY A 80 -36.22 17.31 -3.72
N PHE A 81 -35.12 17.93 -3.30
CA PHE A 81 -33.78 17.63 -3.82
C PHE A 81 -33.20 16.36 -3.18
N ALA A 82 -32.84 15.36 -4.00
CA ALA A 82 -32.18 14.12 -3.56
C ALA A 82 -30.76 14.04 -4.15
N GLY A 83 -29.72 13.95 -3.32
CA GLY A 83 -28.34 14.16 -3.74
C GLY A 83 -27.32 13.12 -3.26
N SER A 84 -26.15 13.23 -3.85
CA SER A 84 -24.90 12.57 -3.42
C SER A 84 -24.16 13.42 -2.36
N PRO A 85 -23.23 12.84 -1.60
CA PRO A 85 -22.23 13.57 -0.82
C PRO A 85 -21.55 14.72 -1.59
N ALA A 86 -21.27 14.52 -2.89
CA ALA A 86 -20.68 15.56 -3.73
C ALA A 86 -21.67 16.71 -4.01
N ASP A 87 -22.94 16.42 -4.30
CA ASP A 87 -23.99 17.43 -4.45
C ASP A 87 -24.18 18.23 -3.15
N TYR A 88 -24.12 17.57 -1.99
CA TYR A 88 -24.22 18.24 -0.69
C TYR A 88 -23.08 19.23 -0.47
N ILE A 89 -21.84 18.79 -0.64
CA ILE A 89 -20.65 19.64 -0.47
C ILE A 89 -20.68 20.85 -1.41
N HIS A 90 -20.99 20.64 -2.69
CA HIS A 90 -21.16 21.74 -3.63
C HIS A 90 -22.30 22.69 -3.20
N SER A 91 -23.48 22.15 -2.86
CA SER A 91 -24.63 22.93 -2.39
C SER A 91 -24.29 23.82 -1.19
N MET A 92 -23.55 23.28 -0.21
CA MET A 92 -23.12 24.03 0.99
C MET A 92 -22.16 25.18 0.67
N ARG A 93 -21.38 25.08 -0.42
CA ARG A 93 -20.51 26.17 -0.90
C ARG A 93 -21.28 27.25 -1.68
N VAL A 94 -22.28 26.87 -2.46
CA VAL A 94 -23.09 27.83 -3.27
C VAL A 94 -24.32 28.39 -2.55
N GLY A 95 -24.62 27.90 -1.33
CA GLY A 95 -25.69 28.41 -0.48
C GLY A 95 -27.12 28.02 -0.92
N ARG A 96 -27.25 27.00 -1.78
CA ARG A 96 -28.53 26.49 -2.30
C ARG A 96 -28.38 25.05 -2.79
N TRP A 97 -29.50 24.34 -2.95
CA TRP A 97 -29.49 23.00 -3.56
C TRP A 97 -29.10 23.03 -5.05
N GLU A 98 -27.93 22.48 -5.37
CA GLU A 98 -27.41 22.44 -6.74
C GLU A 98 -26.62 21.14 -7.01
N ARG A 99 -26.55 20.72 -8.28
CA ARG A 99 -25.87 19.48 -8.69
C ARG A 99 -24.39 19.73 -8.92
N ALA A 100 -23.53 18.95 -8.26
CA ALA A 100 -22.10 19.04 -8.47
C ALA A 100 -21.74 18.53 -9.89
N ARG A 101 -21.27 19.44 -10.76
CA ARG A 101 -21.02 19.18 -12.19
C ARG A 101 -19.65 19.69 -12.61
N LYS A 102 -19.00 19.02 -13.57
CA LYS A 102 -17.66 19.38 -14.06
C LYS A 102 -16.68 19.62 -12.89
N ALA A 103 -16.04 20.79 -12.82
CA ALA A 103 -15.08 21.15 -11.77
C ALA A 103 -15.67 21.12 -10.34
N ASP A 104 -16.96 21.42 -10.17
CA ASP A 104 -17.62 21.37 -8.86
C ASP A 104 -17.64 19.96 -8.27
N PHE A 105 -17.87 18.95 -9.12
CA PHE A 105 -17.78 17.55 -8.72
C PHE A 105 -16.35 17.20 -8.30
N VAL A 106 -15.35 17.54 -9.13
CA VAL A 106 -13.92 17.32 -8.80
C VAL A 106 -13.56 17.94 -7.45
N ALA A 107 -13.94 19.20 -7.23
CA ALA A 107 -13.67 19.91 -5.99
C ALA A 107 -14.43 19.33 -4.78
N ALA A 108 -15.63 18.76 -4.97
CA ALA A 108 -16.36 18.08 -3.90
C ALA A 108 -15.78 16.69 -3.58
N VAL A 109 -15.33 15.92 -4.58
CA VAL A 109 -14.61 14.66 -4.37
C VAL A 109 -13.27 14.90 -3.64
N ARG A 110 -12.56 15.98 -3.96
CA ARG A 110 -11.32 16.36 -3.26
C ARG A 110 -11.55 16.59 -1.76
N GLU A 111 -12.60 17.33 -1.40
CA GLU A 111 -12.99 17.55 0.01
C GLU A 111 -13.42 16.25 0.73
N LEU A 112 -14.10 15.32 0.03
CA LEU A 112 -14.38 13.98 0.58
C LEU A 112 -13.12 13.16 0.83
N CYS A 113 -12.13 13.27 -0.06
CA CYS A 113 -10.84 12.58 0.11
C CYS A 113 -10.06 13.12 1.31
N GLU A 114 -10.03 14.45 1.48
CA GLU A 114 -9.45 15.13 2.64
C GLU A 114 -10.13 14.67 3.94
N LEU A 115 -11.46 14.63 4.00
CA LEU A 115 -12.22 14.13 5.16
C LEU A 115 -11.94 12.64 5.45
N GLY A 116 -11.80 11.83 4.41
CA GLY A 116 -11.55 10.38 4.52
C GLY A 116 -10.09 10.01 4.80
N SER A 117 -9.17 10.98 4.79
CA SER A 117 -7.71 10.75 4.72
C SER A 117 -7.30 9.86 3.53
N ILE A 118 -8.08 9.88 2.45
CA ILE A 118 -7.78 9.22 1.17
C ILE A 118 -7.00 10.20 0.30
N PRO A 119 -5.92 9.78 -0.38
CA PRO A 119 -5.23 10.65 -1.30
C PRO A 119 -6.02 10.76 -2.61
N PHE A 120 -6.59 11.94 -2.86
CA PHE A 120 -7.15 12.31 -4.16
C PHE A 120 -6.02 12.29 -5.23
N PRO A 121 -6.26 11.83 -6.47
CA PRO A 121 -5.29 11.93 -7.56
C PRO A 121 -4.78 13.36 -7.73
N GLU A 122 -3.48 13.53 -7.89
CA GLU A 122 -2.88 14.85 -8.10
C GLU A 122 -3.11 15.37 -9.53
N ARG A 123 -3.44 14.48 -10.48
CA ARG A 123 -3.94 14.81 -11.82
C ARG A 123 -5.33 15.42 -11.73
N ASP A 124 -5.51 16.50 -12.50
CA ASP A 124 -6.86 16.93 -12.83
C ASP A 124 -7.50 15.87 -13.74
N PRO A 125 -8.65 15.28 -13.34
CA PRO A 125 -9.31 14.24 -14.12
C PRO A 125 -9.76 14.79 -15.48
N SER A 126 -9.63 13.98 -16.54
CA SER A 126 -9.91 14.46 -17.90
C SER A 126 -11.39 14.84 -18.07
N PRO A 127 -11.76 15.74 -19.01
CA PRO A 127 -13.16 16.13 -19.21
C PRO A 127 -14.11 14.95 -19.44
N SER A 128 -13.68 13.93 -20.17
CA SER A 128 -14.42 12.69 -20.40
C SER A 128 -14.54 11.82 -19.14
N GLU A 129 -13.51 11.81 -18.30
CA GLU A 129 -13.50 11.10 -17.02
C GLU A 129 -14.39 11.79 -15.98
N ILE A 130 -14.38 13.13 -15.92
CA ILE A 130 -15.32 13.89 -15.08
C ILE A 130 -16.76 13.65 -15.55
N GLU A 131 -17.03 13.68 -16.86
CA GLU A 131 -18.35 13.35 -17.38
C GLU A 131 -18.76 11.92 -17.00
N LYS A 132 -17.87 10.94 -17.19
CA LYS A 132 -18.11 9.54 -16.80
C LYS A 132 -18.42 9.41 -15.31
N ALA A 133 -17.64 10.06 -14.44
CA ALA A 133 -17.82 9.99 -13.00
C ALA A 133 -19.11 10.66 -12.51
N VAL A 134 -19.40 11.87 -12.99
CA VAL A 134 -20.67 12.57 -12.73
C VAL A 134 -21.86 11.73 -13.21
N LYS A 135 -21.74 11.10 -14.39
CA LYS A 135 -22.78 10.24 -14.98
C LYS A 135 -22.97 8.92 -14.22
N GLU A 136 -21.91 8.31 -13.72
CA GLU A 136 -21.99 7.11 -12.88
C GLU A 136 -22.60 7.42 -11.50
N GLU A 137 -22.21 8.50 -10.81
CA GLU A 137 -22.83 8.86 -9.54
C GLU A 137 -24.27 9.37 -9.71
N THR A 138 -24.56 10.13 -10.77
CA THR A 138 -25.95 10.52 -11.12
C THR A 138 -26.79 9.27 -11.38
N ARG A 139 -26.24 8.24 -12.04
CA ARG A 139 -26.91 6.94 -12.18
C ARG A 139 -27.12 6.29 -10.82
N ARG A 140 -26.11 6.18 -9.94
CA ARG A 140 -26.28 5.61 -8.59
C ARG A 140 -27.37 6.34 -7.79
N ALA A 141 -27.40 7.67 -7.83
CA ALA A 141 -28.44 8.48 -7.18
C ALA A 141 -29.85 8.19 -7.75
N ILE A 142 -29.99 8.03 -9.07
CA ILE A 142 -31.28 7.63 -9.68
C ILE A 142 -31.65 6.20 -9.28
N LEU A 143 -30.71 5.26 -9.17
CA LEU A 143 -30.97 3.89 -8.71
C LEU A 143 -31.44 3.88 -7.24
N ARG A 144 -30.79 4.65 -6.35
CA ARG A 144 -31.19 4.86 -4.96
C ARG A 144 -32.63 5.39 -4.85
N GLU A 145 -32.95 6.43 -5.61
CA GLU A 145 -34.29 7.02 -5.63
C GLU A 145 -35.34 6.10 -6.26
N THR A 146 -34.95 5.27 -7.25
CA THR A 146 -35.79 4.22 -7.83
C THR A 146 -36.12 3.14 -6.79
N ILE A 147 -35.12 2.69 -6.01
CA ILE A 147 -35.33 1.77 -4.87
C ILE A 147 -36.27 2.41 -3.86
N LYS A 148 -36.10 3.71 -3.54
CA LYS A 148 -36.93 4.41 -2.55
C LYS A 148 -38.41 4.44 -2.95
N ILE A 149 -38.75 4.91 -4.16
CA ILE A 149 -40.16 4.88 -4.60
C ILE A 149 -40.68 3.44 -4.75
N CYS A 150 -39.88 2.50 -5.25
CA CYS A 150 -40.34 1.12 -5.36
C CYS A 150 -40.60 0.51 -3.97
N SER A 151 -39.80 0.82 -2.95
CA SER A 151 -40.05 0.36 -1.57
C SER A 151 -41.31 1.00 -0.98
N ASP A 152 -41.51 2.31 -1.17
CA ASP A 152 -42.73 3.00 -0.73
C ASP A 152 -43.99 2.45 -1.44
N LEU A 153 -43.90 2.17 -2.74
CA LEU A 153 -44.94 1.50 -3.51
C LEU A 153 -45.18 0.05 -3.06
N LEU A 154 -44.13 -0.67 -2.65
CA LEU A 154 -44.28 -2.03 -2.09
C LEU A 154 -45.08 -1.99 -0.79
N TRP A 155 -44.99 -0.95 0.03
CA TRP A 155 -45.80 -0.81 1.26
C TRP A 155 -47.18 -0.18 1.03
N SER A 156 -47.39 0.53 -0.08
CA SER A 156 -48.69 1.08 -0.50
C SER A 156 -49.76 0.01 -0.78
N GLU A 157 -50.99 0.44 -1.07
CA GLU A 157 -52.05 -0.46 -1.54
C GLU A 157 -51.70 -1.19 -2.85
N PHE A 158 -50.89 -0.57 -3.73
CA PHE A 158 -50.50 -1.14 -5.03
C PHE A 158 -49.50 -2.29 -4.92
N GLY A 159 -48.71 -2.33 -3.84
CA GLY A 159 -47.75 -3.40 -3.56
C GLY A 159 -48.35 -4.62 -2.87
N ARG A 160 -49.67 -4.66 -2.62
CA ARG A 160 -50.33 -5.68 -1.78
C ARG A 160 -50.04 -7.11 -2.25
N GLU A 161 -50.22 -7.40 -3.54
CA GLU A 161 -49.93 -8.72 -4.11
C GLU A 161 -48.44 -9.09 -3.98
N ALA A 162 -47.54 -8.15 -4.29
CA ALA A 162 -46.10 -8.35 -4.19
C ALA A 162 -45.64 -8.62 -2.73
N ARG A 163 -46.24 -7.95 -1.74
CA ARG A 163 -46.02 -8.28 -0.31
C ARG A 163 -46.55 -9.66 0.02
N GLN A 164 -47.78 -9.99 -0.41
CA GLN A 164 -48.39 -11.29 -0.13
C GLN A 164 -47.54 -12.44 -0.71
N TYR A 165 -47.00 -12.28 -1.92
CA TYR A 165 -46.05 -13.20 -2.54
C TYR A 165 -44.77 -13.38 -1.71
N LEU A 166 -44.11 -12.27 -1.34
CA LEU A 166 -42.87 -12.30 -0.55
C LEU A 166 -43.05 -12.97 0.82
N ILE A 167 -44.18 -12.72 1.48
CA ILE A 167 -44.49 -13.28 2.81
C ILE A 167 -44.95 -14.75 2.71
N THR A 168 -45.87 -15.06 1.80
CA THR A 168 -46.59 -16.34 1.77
C THR A 168 -45.90 -17.40 0.94
N GLU A 169 -45.40 -17.04 -0.26
CA GLU A 169 -44.74 -17.99 -1.17
C GLU A 169 -43.22 -18.03 -0.96
N ARG A 170 -42.62 -16.97 -0.40
CA ARG A 170 -41.16 -16.89 -0.18
C ARG A 170 -40.74 -16.77 1.29
N GLY A 171 -41.68 -16.85 2.22
CA GLY A 171 -41.40 -17.00 3.66
C GLY A 171 -40.71 -15.83 4.34
N LEU A 172 -40.65 -14.64 3.72
CA LEU A 172 -39.98 -13.47 4.27
C LEU A 172 -40.91 -12.72 5.24
N THR A 173 -40.41 -12.40 6.43
CA THR A 173 -41.10 -11.50 7.37
C THR A 173 -41.12 -10.06 6.83
N GLU A 174 -42.09 -9.26 7.30
CA GLU A 174 -42.10 -7.82 6.98
C GLU A 174 -40.78 -7.10 7.31
N GLN A 175 -40.09 -7.52 8.37
CA GLN A 175 -38.84 -6.89 8.78
C GLN A 175 -37.73 -7.21 7.77
N GLN A 176 -37.56 -8.48 7.36
CA GLN A 176 -36.62 -8.84 6.30
C GLN A 176 -36.93 -8.10 4.97
N ILE A 177 -38.20 -7.94 4.61
CA ILE A 177 -38.59 -7.17 3.40
C ILE A 177 -38.13 -5.69 3.51
N LYS A 178 -38.14 -5.10 4.71
CA LYS A 178 -37.63 -3.74 5.00
C LYS A 178 -36.10 -3.69 5.03
N ASP A 179 -35.45 -4.65 5.69
CA ASP A 179 -33.99 -4.71 5.89
C ASP A 179 -33.23 -4.84 4.56
N PHE A 180 -33.77 -5.62 3.61
CA PHE A 180 -33.21 -5.79 2.27
C PHE A 180 -33.67 -4.70 1.28
N ASN A 181 -34.42 -3.68 1.76
CA ASN A 181 -34.97 -2.57 0.98
C ASN A 181 -35.68 -3.03 -0.32
N LEU A 182 -36.49 -4.09 -0.21
CA LEU A 182 -37.23 -4.61 -1.35
C LEU A 182 -38.28 -3.58 -1.82
N GLY A 183 -38.56 -3.59 -3.12
CA GLY A 183 -39.52 -2.69 -3.74
C GLY A 183 -40.46 -3.35 -4.75
N TYR A 184 -41.39 -2.58 -5.29
CA TYR A 184 -42.33 -2.96 -6.34
C TYR A 184 -42.42 -1.86 -7.39
N TYR A 185 -42.22 -2.23 -8.65
CA TYR A 185 -42.28 -1.31 -9.79
C TYR A 185 -43.68 -1.37 -10.42
N ARG A 186 -44.49 -0.35 -10.12
CA ARG A 186 -45.90 -0.26 -10.56
C ARG A 186 -46.04 0.12 -12.03
N LYS A 187 -45.52 1.29 -12.43
CA LYS A 187 -45.63 1.88 -13.78
C LYS A 187 -44.43 2.78 -14.07
N ARG A 188 -43.98 2.80 -15.32
CA ARG A 188 -42.94 3.74 -15.80
C ARG A 188 -43.28 5.22 -15.55
N ALA A 189 -44.56 5.62 -15.69
CA ALA A 189 -44.99 7.01 -15.50
C ALA A 189 -44.70 7.49 -14.06
N ASP A 190 -45.20 6.74 -13.08
CA ASP A 190 -45.03 6.98 -11.64
C ASP A 190 -43.55 7.21 -11.27
N LEU A 191 -42.64 6.39 -11.80
CA LEU A 191 -41.19 6.54 -11.58
C LEU A 191 -40.62 7.79 -12.28
N VAL A 192 -40.98 8.01 -13.55
CA VAL A 192 -40.46 9.15 -14.34
C VAL A 192 -40.87 10.48 -13.71
N ASP A 193 -42.11 10.59 -13.23
CA ASP A 193 -42.61 11.83 -12.62
C ASP A 193 -42.08 12.02 -11.19
N TYR A 194 -41.84 10.94 -10.43
CA TYR A 194 -41.09 11.00 -9.18
C TYR A 194 -39.65 11.50 -9.39
N LEU A 195 -38.92 10.96 -10.36
CA LEU A 195 -37.53 11.37 -10.63
C LEU A 195 -37.44 12.81 -11.13
N LYS A 196 -38.41 13.29 -11.93
CA LYS A 196 -38.55 14.73 -12.26
C LYS A 196 -38.78 15.58 -11.00
N HIS A 197 -39.65 15.13 -10.08
CA HIS A 197 -39.86 15.81 -8.80
C HIS A 197 -38.58 15.85 -7.96
N LYS A 198 -37.77 14.79 -8.00
CA LYS A 198 -36.40 14.73 -7.43
C LYS A 198 -35.33 15.50 -8.23
N LYS A 199 -35.77 16.40 -9.13
CA LYS A 199 -34.95 17.31 -9.94
C LYS A 199 -33.95 16.63 -10.89
N PHE A 200 -34.18 15.37 -11.27
CA PHE A 200 -33.41 14.74 -12.36
C PHE A 200 -34.01 15.12 -13.72
N SER A 201 -33.15 15.42 -14.69
CA SER A 201 -33.59 15.71 -16.06
C SER A 201 -33.97 14.44 -16.83
N ALA A 202 -34.76 14.60 -17.89
CA ALA A 202 -35.14 13.50 -18.77
C ALA A 202 -33.93 12.78 -19.41
N SER A 203 -32.81 13.48 -19.60
CA SER A 203 -31.57 12.90 -20.14
C SER A 203 -30.88 11.99 -19.11
N GLU A 204 -30.76 12.46 -17.86
CA GLU A 204 -30.17 11.68 -16.76
C GLU A 204 -31.02 10.44 -16.45
N ILE A 205 -32.35 10.58 -16.42
CA ILE A 205 -33.30 9.45 -16.25
C ILE A 205 -33.17 8.43 -17.40
N LYS A 206 -32.99 8.90 -18.65
CA LYS A 206 -32.74 8.02 -19.81
C LYS A 206 -31.40 7.29 -19.68
N GLY A 207 -30.33 7.98 -19.25
CA GLY A 207 -29.00 7.39 -19.03
C GLY A 207 -28.94 6.36 -17.90
N ALA A 208 -29.80 6.48 -16.88
CA ALA A 208 -29.95 5.47 -15.83
C ALA A 208 -30.67 4.18 -16.30
N ALA A 209 -31.29 4.18 -17.49
CA ALA A 209 -32.03 3.07 -18.11
C ALA A 209 -33.25 2.50 -17.34
N VAL A 210 -33.48 2.90 -16.08
CA VAL A 210 -34.61 2.46 -15.23
C VAL A 210 -35.99 2.69 -15.86
N ALA A 211 -36.13 3.71 -16.71
CA ALA A 211 -37.35 4.05 -17.43
C ALA A 211 -37.36 3.59 -18.91
N LEU A 212 -36.35 2.81 -19.35
CA LEU A 212 -36.28 2.23 -20.71
C LEU A 212 -36.69 0.77 -20.77
N THR A 213 -36.80 0.11 -19.62
CA THR A 213 -37.05 -1.33 -19.49
C THR A 213 -38.45 -1.55 -18.89
N SER A 214 -39.20 -2.56 -19.36
CA SER A 214 -40.58 -2.84 -18.90
C SER A 214 -40.61 -3.58 -17.55
N TRP A 215 -40.40 -2.83 -16.47
CA TRP A 215 -40.41 -3.32 -15.10
C TRP A 215 -41.82 -3.41 -14.45
N GLU A 216 -42.91 -3.12 -15.16
CA GLU A 216 -44.25 -3.19 -14.58
C GLU A 216 -44.58 -4.59 -14.03
N GLY A 217 -44.90 -4.67 -12.74
CA GLY A 217 -45.21 -5.92 -12.03
C GLY A 217 -43.99 -6.64 -11.44
N TYR A 218 -42.80 -6.02 -11.44
CA TYR A 218 -41.61 -6.62 -10.84
C TYR A 218 -41.38 -6.15 -9.40
N ILE A 219 -41.05 -7.10 -8.53
CA ILE A 219 -40.36 -6.86 -7.27
C ILE A 219 -38.92 -6.46 -7.58
N ILE A 220 -38.47 -5.36 -7.00
CA ILE A 220 -37.12 -4.80 -7.15
C ILE A 220 -36.25 -5.25 -5.98
N ILE A 221 -35.08 -5.80 -6.31
CA ILE A 221 -34.02 -6.17 -5.38
C ILE A 221 -32.81 -5.26 -5.66
N PRO A 222 -32.32 -4.49 -4.66
CA PRO A 222 -31.07 -3.74 -4.77
C PRO A 222 -29.86 -4.66 -4.99
N TRP A 223 -29.00 -4.35 -5.96
CA TRP A 223 -27.69 -4.99 -6.12
C TRP A 223 -26.60 -4.02 -5.71
N LEU A 224 -25.76 -4.41 -4.76
CA LEU A 224 -24.76 -3.55 -4.12
C LEU A 224 -23.33 -3.88 -4.58
N ASP A 225 -22.40 -2.92 -4.47
CA ASP A 225 -20.96 -3.18 -4.53
C ASP A 225 -20.44 -3.69 -3.19
N GLU A 226 -19.16 -4.09 -3.13
CA GLU A 226 -18.55 -4.65 -1.92
C GLU A 226 -18.52 -3.70 -0.70
N ASN A 227 -18.93 -2.43 -0.87
CA ASN A 227 -19.06 -1.42 0.18
C ASN A 227 -20.53 -1.02 0.45
N GLY A 228 -21.51 -1.81 -0.04
CA GLY A 228 -22.93 -1.62 0.26
C GLY A 228 -23.65 -0.56 -0.58
N ARG A 229 -23.04 0.01 -1.62
CA ARG A 229 -23.70 1.02 -2.49
C ARG A 229 -24.33 0.39 -3.73
N VAL A 230 -25.50 0.88 -4.16
CA VAL A 230 -26.18 0.38 -5.35
C VAL A 230 -25.32 0.45 -6.63
N LEU A 231 -25.13 -0.71 -7.29
CA LEU A 231 -24.58 -0.85 -8.65
C LEU A 231 -25.69 -0.93 -9.69
N THR A 232 -26.74 -1.71 -9.40
CA THR A 232 -27.80 -2.03 -10.35
C THR A 232 -29.06 -2.53 -9.63
N LEU A 233 -30.10 -2.84 -10.41
CA LEU A 233 -31.36 -3.42 -9.91
C LEU A 233 -31.56 -4.81 -10.51
N TYR A 234 -32.06 -5.73 -9.70
CA TYR A 234 -32.57 -7.02 -10.14
C TYR A 234 -34.09 -7.08 -9.93
N GLY A 235 -34.77 -7.87 -10.76
CA GLY A 235 -36.21 -7.98 -10.83
C GLY A 235 -36.67 -9.43 -10.77
N ARG A 236 -37.74 -9.66 -10.02
CA ARG A 236 -38.56 -10.87 -10.07
C ARG A 236 -40.00 -10.46 -10.30
N TYR A 237 -40.69 -11.04 -11.27
CA TYR A 237 -42.12 -10.77 -11.46
C TYR A 237 -42.90 -11.17 -10.20
N SER A 238 -43.87 -10.39 -9.76
CA SER A 238 -44.51 -10.51 -8.44
C SER A 238 -45.51 -11.68 -8.30
N GLN A 239 -45.51 -12.61 -9.25
CA GLN A 239 -46.38 -13.78 -9.33
C GLN A 239 -45.58 -14.96 -9.93
N LYS A 240 -45.98 -16.21 -9.64
CA LYS A 240 -45.25 -17.44 -10.04
C LYS A 240 -45.05 -17.62 -11.56
N THR A 241 -45.89 -16.98 -12.37
CA THR A 241 -45.84 -16.97 -13.84
C THR A 241 -45.85 -15.52 -14.31
N ALA A 242 -44.93 -15.17 -15.21
CA ALA A 242 -44.92 -13.85 -15.87
C ALA A 242 -45.84 -13.87 -17.11
N PRO A 243 -46.39 -12.72 -17.54
CA PRO A 243 -47.16 -12.62 -18.77
C PRO A 243 -46.36 -13.08 -19.99
N GLU A 244 -47.05 -13.54 -21.02
CA GLU A 244 -46.43 -13.97 -22.27
C GLU A 244 -45.52 -12.87 -22.87
N GLY A 245 -44.34 -13.27 -23.35
CA GLY A 245 -43.31 -12.33 -23.83
C GLY A 245 -42.52 -11.60 -22.73
N ARG A 246 -42.81 -11.80 -21.43
CA ARG A 246 -42.02 -11.25 -20.31
C ARG A 246 -41.24 -12.34 -19.57
N PRO A 247 -39.95 -12.15 -19.25
CA PRO A 247 -39.19 -13.11 -18.46
C PRO A 247 -39.65 -13.11 -16.99
N LYS A 248 -39.42 -14.20 -16.26
CA LYS A 248 -39.72 -14.26 -14.81
C LYS A 248 -38.77 -13.38 -13.99
N THR A 249 -37.55 -13.16 -14.47
CA THR A 249 -36.52 -12.36 -13.83
C THR A 249 -35.82 -11.45 -14.83
N LEU A 250 -35.30 -10.33 -14.34
CA LEU A 250 -34.71 -9.28 -15.18
C LEU A 250 -33.60 -8.56 -14.43
N ALA A 251 -32.49 -8.25 -15.10
CA ALA A 251 -31.43 -7.42 -14.54
C ALA A 251 -31.35 -6.11 -15.33
N LEU A 252 -31.20 -4.98 -14.65
CA LEU A 252 -31.05 -3.69 -15.32
C LEU A 252 -29.74 -3.66 -16.13
N PRO A 253 -29.78 -3.37 -17.44
CA PRO A 253 -28.60 -3.45 -18.29
C PRO A 253 -27.55 -2.37 -17.98
N GLY A 254 -26.28 -2.74 -18.19
CA GLY A 254 -25.12 -1.86 -18.13
C GLY A 254 -23.80 -2.65 -17.95
N ILE A 255 -22.70 -2.12 -18.49
CA ILE A 255 -21.36 -2.72 -18.41
C ILE A 255 -20.85 -2.66 -16.96
N SER A 256 -20.14 -3.70 -16.49
CA SER A 256 -19.58 -3.83 -15.12
C SER A 256 -20.60 -3.71 -13.95
N THR A 257 -21.91 -3.65 -14.25
CA THR A 257 -22.97 -3.44 -13.24
C THR A 257 -23.16 -4.60 -12.25
N LYS A 258 -22.48 -5.73 -12.47
CA LYS A 258 -22.50 -6.92 -11.62
C LYS A 258 -21.11 -7.31 -11.12
N ARG A 259 -20.13 -6.39 -11.13
CA ARG A 259 -18.72 -6.65 -10.80
C ARG A 259 -18.49 -7.24 -9.40
N ALA A 260 -19.39 -6.99 -8.46
CA ALA A 260 -19.44 -7.64 -7.16
C ALA A 260 -20.59 -8.68 -7.14
N PRO A 261 -20.39 -9.88 -6.57
CA PRO A 261 -21.48 -10.79 -6.23
C PRO A 261 -22.53 -10.14 -5.32
N LEU A 262 -23.79 -10.50 -5.48
CA LEU A 262 -24.88 -10.00 -4.62
C LEU A 262 -24.63 -10.41 -3.17
N TYR A 263 -24.87 -9.48 -2.24
CA TYR A 263 -24.69 -9.63 -0.79
C TYR A 263 -23.25 -9.91 -0.31
N LEU A 264 -22.24 -9.74 -1.17
CA LEU A 264 -20.83 -9.80 -0.75
C LEU A 264 -20.50 -8.72 0.29
N ASP A 265 -21.15 -7.54 0.22
CA ASP A 265 -21.09 -6.49 1.25
C ASP A 265 -21.47 -7.02 2.64
N ARG A 266 -22.53 -7.82 2.72
CA ARG A 266 -23.02 -8.42 3.98
C ARG A 266 -22.07 -9.49 4.51
N ALA A 267 -21.45 -10.25 3.62
CA ALA A 267 -20.42 -11.24 3.97
C ALA A 267 -19.12 -10.56 4.47
N ILE A 268 -18.69 -9.48 3.82
CA ILE A 268 -17.52 -8.67 4.22
C ILE A 268 -17.78 -7.94 5.55
N ALA A 269 -18.97 -7.36 5.74
CA ALA A 269 -19.38 -6.75 7.01
C ALA A 269 -19.44 -7.77 8.16
N SER A 270 -19.72 -9.04 7.86
CA SER A 270 -19.61 -10.17 8.80
C SER A 270 -18.17 -10.68 9.00
N ASN A 271 -17.17 -10.08 8.33
CA ASN A 271 -15.76 -10.47 8.29
C ASN A 271 -15.50 -11.92 7.81
N HIS A 272 -16.37 -12.47 6.96
CA HIS A 272 -16.16 -13.80 6.39
C HIS A 272 -14.99 -13.83 5.39
N ARG A 273 -14.24 -14.95 5.37
CA ARG A 273 -13.23 -15.29 4.36
C ARG A 273 -13.65 -16.47 3.47
N GLU A 274 -14.82 -17.03 3.75
CA GLU A 274 -15.48 -18.07 2.98
C GLU A 274 -16.89 -17.63 2.61
N VAL A 275 -17.37 -18.00 1.42
CA VAL A 275 -18.73 -17.66 0.95
C VAL A 275 -19.45 -18.90 0.41
N ILE A 276 -20.78 -18.86 0.45
CA ILE A 276 -21.65 -19.87 -0.17
C ILE A 276 -22.16 -19.24 -1.47
N PHE A 277 -21.73 -19.75 -2.61
CA PHE A 277 -22.27 -19.34 -3.91
C PHE A 277 -23.55 -20.11 -4.19
N VAL A 278 -24.60 -19.38 -4.56
CA VAL A 278 -25.87 -19.90 -5.09
C VAL A 278 -26.22 -19.18 -6.38
N GLU A 279 -26.88 -19.88 -7.31
CA GLU A 279 -27.11 -19.37 -8.66
C GLU A 279 -28.22 -18.32 -8.67
N GLY A 280 -29.36 -18.65 -8.07
CA GLY A 280 -30.51 -17.76 -7.96
C GLY A 280 -30.31 -16.60 -6.97
N VAL A 281 -30.94 -15.47 -7.31
CA VAL A 281 -30.94 -14.25 -6.50
C VAL A 281 -31.88 -14.37 -5.28
N PHE A 282 -32.95 -15.16 -5.39
CA PHE A 282 -33.89 -15.37 -4.29
C PHE A 282 -33.31 -16.29 -3.21
N ASP A 283 -32.45 -17.22 -3.60
CA ASP A 283 -31.67 -18.11 -2.75
C ASP A 283 -30.72 -17.29 -1.88
N ALA A 284 -29.88 -16.45 -2.50
CA ALA A 284 -29.00 -15.56 -1.76
C ALA A 284 -29.79 -14.63 -0.81
N LEU A 285 -30.95 -14.12 -1.24
CA LEU A 285 -31.84 -13.29 -0.42
C LEU A 285 -32.41 -14.05 0.79
N LEU A 286 -32.98 -15.24 0.58
CA LEU A 286 -33.62 -16.00 1.66
C LEU A 286 -32.59 -16.53 2.65
N LEU A 287 -31.45 -17.03 2.18
CA LEU A 287 -30.35 -17.49 3.04
C LEU A 287 -29.79 -16.34 3.90
N GLN A 288 -29.53 -15.18 3.30
CA GLN A 288 -29.13 -13.97 4.04
C GLN A 288 -30.20 -13.51 5.03
N ALA A 289 -31.49 -13.56 4.65
CA ALA A 289 -32.61 -13.18 5.51
C ALA A 289 -32.76 -14.13 6.72
N LEU A 290 -32.50 -15.43 6.54
CA LEU A 290 -32.49 -16.44 7.60
C LEU A 290 -31.16 -16.54 8.38
N GLY A 291 -30.27 -15.55 8.22
CA GLY A 291 -29.07 -15.39 9.03
C GLY A 291 -27.85 -16.18 8.55
N GLU A 292 -27.82 -16.67 7.32
CA GLU A 292 -26.62 -17.21 6.68
C GLU A 292 -25.93 -16.12 5.84
N THR A 293 -25.14 -15.27 6.51
CA THR A 293 -24.54 -14.08 5.87
C THR A 293 -23.36 -14.39 4.94
N ARG A 294 -22.98 -15.68 4.78
CA ARG A 294 -22.01 -16.12 3.77
C ARG A 294 -22.62 -16.26 2.36
N ALA A 295 -23.95 -16.27 2.21
CA ALA A 295 -24.61 -16.54 0.93
C ALA A 295 -24.52 -15.38 -0.07
N VAL A 296 -24.08 -15.66 -1.31
CA VAL A 296 -23.88 -14.70 -2.41
C VAL A 296 -24.30 -15.29 -3.77
N SER A 297 -24.67 -14.44 -4.75
CA SER A 297 -25.10 -14.87 -6.10
C SER A 297 -24.47 -14.05 -7.24
N GLY A 298 -24.34 -14.67 -8.43
CA GLY A 298 -23.77 -14.09 -9.65
C GLY A 298 -24.75 -13.74 -10.78
N VAL A 299 -26.06 -14.00 -10.63
CA VAL A 299 -27.11 -14.03 -11.70
C VAL A 299 -27.00 -15.20 -12.69
N ALA A 300 -25.86 -15.86 -12.79
CA ALA A 300 -25.63 -17.00 -13.67
C ALA A 300 -24.83 -18.07 -12.92
N ALA A 301 -24.82 -19.28 -13.47
CA ALA A 301 -24.22 -20.48 -12.88
C ALA A 301 -22.71 -20.38 -12.54
N SER A 302 -22.00 -19.34 -13.00
CA SER A 302 -20.62 -19.08 -12.57
C SER A 302 -20.30 -17.60 -12.47
N PHE A 303 -19.30 -17.26 -11.65
CA PHE A 303 -18.85 -15.89 -11.43
C PHE A 303 -18.26 -15.26 -12.71
N SER A 304 -18.35 -13.94 -12.87
CA SER A 304 -17.56 -13.20 -13.88
C SER A 304 -16.08 -13.08 -13.45
N ASN A 305 -15.18 -12.72 -14.37
CA ASN A 305 -13.78 -12.45 -13.99
C ASN A 305 -13.67 -11.24 -13.05
N GLU A 306 -14.53 -10.22 -13.24
CA GLU A 306 -14.63 -9.07 -12.35
C GLU A 306 -15.01 -9.50 -10.92
N GLN A 307 -15.96 -10.44 -10.79
CA GLN A 307 -16.40 -10.99 -9.51
C GLN A 307 -15.31 -11.83 -8.84
N ILE A 308 -14.53 -12.62 -9.59
CA ILE A 308 -13.39 -13.37 -9.04
C ILE A 308 -12.30 -12.43 -8.53
N GLU A 309 -11.98 -11.36 -9.27
CA GLU A 309 -11.03 -10.34 -8.79
C GLU A 309 -11.60 -9.50 -7.62
N CYS A 310 -12.92 -9.28 -7.55
CA CYS A 310 -13.58 -8.68 -6.39
C CYS A 310 -13.48 -9.59 -5.14
N LEU A 311 -13.73 -10.90 -5.27
CA LEU A 311 -13.55 -11.89 -4.20
C LEU A 311 -12.09 -11.92 -3.71
N LYS A 312 -11.12 -11.96 -4.63
CA LYS A 312 -9.68 -11.96 -4.38
C LYS A 312 -9.20 -10.65 -3.71
N ARG A 313 -9.64 -9.48 -4.18
CA ARG A 313 -9.38 -8.16 -3.55
C ARG A 313 -9.87 -8.14 -2.10
N ASN A 314 -11.06 -8.68 -1.86
CA ASN A 314 -11.68 -8.78 -0.54
C ASN A 314 -11.20 -9.99 0.28
N ARG A 315 -10.20 -10.74 -0.21
CA ARG A 315 -9.56 -11.89 0.45
C ARG A 315 -10.55 -12.98 0.86
N ILE A 316 -11.43 -13.36 -0.06
CA ILE A 316 -12.18 -14.61 0.02
C ILE A 316 -11.27 -15.74 -0.46
N GLU A 317 -11.12 -16.79 0.36
CA GLU A 317 -10.16 -17.88 0.16
C GLU A 317 -10.85 -19.22 -0.11
N LYS A 318 -12.15 -19.32 0.20
CA LYS A 318 -12.95 -20.55 0.05
C LYS A 318 -14.36 -20.24 -0.47
N VAL A 319 -14.85 -21.09 -1.37
CA VAL A 319 -16.24 -21.03 -1.90
C VAL A 319 -16.89 -22.40 -1.72
N TYR A 320 -18.05 -22.44 -1.06
CA TYR A 320 -18.98 -23.57 -1.14
C TYR A 320 -19.91 -23.33 -2.33
N HIS A 321 -19.85 -24.19 -3.35
CA HIS A 321 -20.61 -24.03 -4.58
C HIS A 321 -21.93 -24.80 -4.50
N LEU A 322 -22.94 -24.19 -3.90
CA LEU A 322 -24.30 -24.73 -3.86
C LEU A 322 -25.02 -24.37 -5.16
N GLY A 323 -24.73 -25.15 -6.20
CA GLY A 323 -25.40 -25.05 -7.50
C GLY A 323 -26.80 -25.67 -7.48
N ASP A 324 -27.62 -25.29 -8.45
CA ASP A 324 -28.98 -25.81 -8.62
C ASP A 324 -28.92 -27.28 -9.10
N PRO A 325 -29.90 -28.15 -8.78
CA PRO A 325 -29.83 -29.59 -9.04
C PRO A 325 -30.08 -29.99 -10.51
N ASP A 326 -29.70 -29.14 -11.47
CA ASP A 326 -29.93 -29.29 -12.91
C ASP A 326 -28.63 -29.42 -13.74
N GLY A 327 -28.76 -29.56 -15.07
CA GLY A 327 -27.60 -29.64 -15.96
C GLY A 327 -26.81 -28.33 -16.11
N GLY A 328 -27.45 -27.18 -15.89
CA GLY A 328 -26.83 -25.87 -15.88
C GLY A 328 -25.88 -25.70 -14.68
N GLY A 329 -26.33 -26.07 -13.48
CA GLY A 329 -25.54 -25.94 -12.25
C GLY A 329 -24.31 -26.84 -12.20
N ILE A 330 -24.37 -28.02 -12.85
CA ILE A 330 -23.17 -28.85 -13.10
C ILE A 330 -22.18 -28.09 -13.98
N GLY A 331 -22.62 -27.47 -15.08
CA GLY A 331 -21.76 -26.63 -15.94
C GLY A 331 -21.17 -25.42 -15.20
N GLY A 332 -21.97 -24.77 -14.36
CA GLY A 332 -21.56 -23.68 -13.48
C GLY A 332 -20.46 -24.07 -12.51
N THR A 333 -20.68 -25.15 -11.77
CA THR A 333 -19.73 -25.72 -10.80
C THR A 333 -18.39 -26.06 -11.47
N ASN A 334 -18.40 -26.63 -12.68
CA ASN A 334 -17.20 -26.88 -13.48
C ASN A 334 -16.42 -25.59 -13.82
N SER A 335 -17.13 -24.55 -14.29
CA SER A 335 -16.55 -23.23 -14.63
C SER A 335 -15.92 -22.56 -13.41
N ASN A 336 -16.66 -22.54 -12.29
CA ASN A 336 -16.20 -21.93 -11.05
C ASN A 336 -15.02 -22.68 -10.43
N LEU A 337 -15.05 -24.02 -10.35
CA LEU A 337 -13.91 -24.83 -9.89
C LEU A 337 -12.62 -24.50 -10.63
N MET A 338 -12.65 -24.48 -11.97
CA MET A 338 -11.46 -24.20 -12.77
C MET A 338 -10.93 -22.78 -12.63
N ARG A 339 -11.81 -21.79 -12.43
CA ARG A 339 -11.43 -20.36 -12.45
C ARG A 339 -11.07 -19.84 -11.07
N LEU A 340 -11.78 -20.25 -10.02
CA LEU A 340 -11.49 -19.90 -8.63
C LEU A 340 -10.15 -20.50 -8.16
N THR A 341 -9.90 -21.79 -8.42
CA THR A 341 -8.64 -22.43 -7.97
C THR A 341 -7.40 -21.93 -8.72
N ARG A 342 -7.55 -21.44 -9.97
CA ARG A 342 -6.47 -20.69 -10.66
C ARG A 342 -6.17 -19.34 -10.00
N SER A 343 -7.17 -18.70 -9.39
CA SER A 343 -7.00 -17.48 -8.59
C SER A 343 -6.63 -17.74 -7.12
N GLY A 344 -6.33 -18.99 -6.75
CA GLY A 344 -5.94 -19.39 -5.39
C GLY A 344 -7.10 -19.55 -4.40
N ILE A 345 -8.34 -19.65 -4.89
CA ILE A 345 -9.56 -19.81 -4.07
C ILE A 345 -10.00 -21.28 -4.10
N SER A 346 -10.08 -21.91 -2.94
CA SER A 346 -10.46 -23.33 -2.80
C SER A 346 -11.97 -23.51 -2.97
N VAL A 347 -12.38 -24.52 -3.74
CA VAL A 347 -13.80 -24.79 -4.03
C VAL A 347 -14.23 -26.11 -3.41
N TYR A 348 -15.29 -26.05 -2.61
CA TYR A 348 -15.96 -27.21 -2.01
C TYR A 348 -17.39 -27.28 -2.58
N VAL A 349 -17.94 -28.48 -2.73
CA VAL A 349 -19.27 -28.70 -3.29
C VAL A 349 -20.11 -29.53 -2.31
N PRO A 350 -21.25 -29.02 -1.80
CA PRO A 350 -22.15 -29.78 -0.96
C PRO A 350 -22.79 -30.96 -1.72
N PRO A 351 -23.33 -31.97 -1.02
CA PRO A 351 -24.17 -32.98 -1.65
C PRO A 351 -25.39 -32.32 -2.33
N THR A 352 -25.84 -32.90 -3.46
CA THR A 352 -27.00 -32.41 -4.21
C THR A 352 -28.24 -32.29 -3.32
N LEU A 353 -29.00 -31.20 -3.48
CA LEU A 353 -30.21 -30.95 -2.69
C LEU A 353 -31.24 -32.08 -2.91
N PRO A 354 -31.78 -32.69 -1.83
CA PRO A 354 -32.86 -33.67 -1.92
C PRO A 354 -34.09 -33.14 -2.65
N ASP A 355 -34.91 -34.07 -3.15
CA ASP A 355 -36.22 -33.81 -3.77
C ASP A 355 -36.17 -32.86 -5.02
N VAL A 356 -34.99 -32.64 -5.61
CA VAL A 356 -34.70 -31.71 -6.73
C VAL A 356 -35.17 -30.28 -6.41
N LEU A 357 -34.79 -29.80 -5.24
CA LEU A 357 -35.16 -28.46 -4.74
C LEU A 357 -34.05 -27.45 -4.99
N ASP A 358 -34.46 -26.24 -5.36
CA ASP A 358 -33.61 -25.05 -5.31
C ASP A 358 -33.25 -24.74 -3.83
N PRO A 359 -32.14 -24.03 -3.54
CA PRO A 359 -31.74 -23.71 -2.17
C PRO A 359 -32.81 -23.00 -1.35
N ASP A 360 -33.61 -22.10 -1.96
CA ASP A 360 -34.73 -21.43 -1.27
C ASP A 360 -35.86 -22.41 -0.89
N GLU A 361 -36.27 -23.30 -1.81
CA GLU A 361 -37.28 -24.32 -1.52
C GLU A 361 -36.81 -25.34 -0.48
N PHE A 362 -35.54 -25.76 -0.52
CA PHE A 362 -34.96 -26.66 0.48
C PHE A 362 -35.03 -26.05 1.88
N VAL A 363 -34.62 -24.79 2.04
CA VAL A 363 -34.62 -24.13 3.35
C VAL A 363 -36.03 -23.80 3.84
N LEU A 364 -36.98 -23.47 2.96
CA LEU A 364 -38.39 -23.33 3.33
C LEU A 364 -38.99 -24.65 3.86
N ARG A 365 -38.56 -25.81 3.32
CA ARG A 365 -39.09 -27.14 3.71
C ARG A 365 -38.35 -27.82 4.86
N LYS A 366 -37.05 -27.57 5.04
CA LYS A 366 -36.17 -28.29 5.99
C LYS A 366 -35.49 -27.38 7.04
N GLY A 367 -35.54 -26.06 6.85
CA GLY A 367 -34.94 -25.06 7.75
C GLY A 367 -33.44 -24.85 7.55
N ILE A 368 -32.95 -23.66 7.95
CA ILE A 368 -31.56 -23.23 7.70
C ILE A 368 -30.50 -24.11 8.39
N THR A 369 -30.85 -24.75 9.51
CA THR A 369 -29.99 -25.72 10.22
C THR A 369 -29.68 -26.94 9.36
N ALA A 370 -30.64 -27.45 8.60
CA ALA A 370 -30.43 -28.58 7.70
C ALA A 370 -29.47 -28.23 6.56
N LEU A 371 -29.48 -26.98 6.07
CA LEU A 371 -28.51 -26.53 5.07
C LEU A 371 -27.10 -26.42 5.65
N LYS A 372 -26.95 -25.96 6.90
CA LYS A 372 -25.65 -25.93 7.57
C LYS A 372 -25.06 -27.33 7.73
N GLN A 373 -25.89 -28.30 8.12
CA GLN A 373 -25.52 -29.73 8.19
C GLN A 373 -25.22 -30.34 6.81
N LEU A 374 -25.82 -29.85 5.73
CA LEU A 374 -25.48 -30.24 4.35
C LEU A 374 -24.13 -29.66 3.91
N LEU A 375 -23.85 -28.40 4.25
CA LEU A 375 -22.58 -27.72 3.95
C LEU A 375 -21.40 -28.35 4.72
N GLU A 376 -21.62 -28.86 5.93
CA GLU A 376 -20.65 -29.67 6.69
C GLU A 376 -20.25 -30.97 5.97
N GLN A 377 -21.06 -31.44 5.02
CA GLN A 377 -20.79 -32.64 4.19
C GLN A 377 -20.16 -32.29 2.83
N SER A 378 -19.73 -31.04 2.62
CA SER A 378 -19.17 -30.62 1.33
C SER A 378 -17.84 -31.31 1.00
N GLU A 379 -17.73 -31.83 -0.21
CA GLU A 379 -16.51 -32.46 -0.71
C GLU A 379 -15.62 -31.45 -1.44
N HIS A 380 -14.30 -31.65 -1.39
CA HIS A 380 -13.36 -30.87 -2.20
C HIS A 380 -13.70 -30.99 -3.69
N GLY A 381 -13.72 -29.87 -4.44
CA GLY A 381 -14.26 -29.83 -5.81
C GLY A 381 -13.59 -30.79 -6.80
N TYR A 382 -12.32 -31.14 -6.58
CA TYR A 382 -11.63 -32.19 -7.32
C TYR A 382 -12.25 -33.59 -7.15
N ARG A 383 -12.74 -33.95 -5.95
CA ARG A 383 -13.51 -35.19 -5.76
C ARG A 383 -14.83 -35.14 -6.51
N TRP A 384 -15.56 -34.03 -6.37
CA TRP A 384 -16.82 -33.84 -7.08
C TRP A 384 -16.64 -33.98 -8.60
N LYS A 385 -15.58 -33.38 -9.17
CA LYS A 385 -15.28 -33.49 -10.60
C LYS A 385 -14.91 -34.92 -11.02
N ALA A 386 -14.19 -35.67 -10.20
CA ALA A 386 -13.92 -37.08 -10.46
C ALA A 386 -15.21 -37.92 -10.51
N LYS A 387 -16.13 -37.74 -9.53
CA LYS A 387 -17.43 -38.42 -9.54
C LYS A 387 -18.24 -38.09 -10.80
N GLN A 388 -18.24 -36.83 -11.21
CA GLN A 388 -18.95 -36.36 -12.41
C GLN A 388 -18.44 -37.06 -13.68
N ILE A 389 -17.11 -37.12 -13.92
CA ILE A 389 -16.54 -37.76 -15.12
C ILE A 389 -16.93 -39.25 -15.20
N VAL A 390 -16.95 -39.96 -14.07
CA VAL A 390 -17.38 -41.37 -14.03
C VAL A 390 -18.88 -41.48 -14.30
N ALA A 391 -19.70 -40.68 -13.63
CA ALA A 391 -21.16 -40.73 -13.77
C ALA A 391 -21.67 -40.34 -15.17
N GLU A 392 -20.95 -39.46 -15.88
CA GLU A 392 -21.30 -39.02 -17.24
C GLU A 392 -21.15 -40.14 -18.30
N HIS A 393 -20.34 -41.18 -18.02
CA HIS A 393 -19.98 -42.20 -19.02
C HIS A 393 -20.26 -43.65 -18.60
N GLY A 394 -20.44 -43.91 -17.30
CA GLY A 394 -20.57 -45.27 -16.77
C GLY A 394 -19.22 -46.00 -16.70
N ASN A 395 -19.19 -47.13 -16.00
CA ASN A 395 -18.00 -47.96 -15.81
C ASN A 395 -18.23 -49.42 -16.27
N ASP A 396 -19.30 -49.66 -17.03
CA ASP A 396 -19.80 -50.98 -17.41
C ASP A 396 -19.13 -51.57 -18.68
N SER A 397 -18.29 -50.81 -19.39
CA SER A 397 -17.55 -51.29 -20.58
C SER A 397 -16.16 -50.68 -20.69
N ASP A 398 -15.22 -51.39 -21.33
CA ASP A 398 -13.86 -50.89 -21.58
C ASP A 398 -13.83 -49.58 -22.37
N GLU A 399 -14.79 -49.38 -23.29
CA GLU A 399 -14.93 -48.16 -24.09
C GLU A 399 -15.31 -46.95 -23.21
N ALA A 400 -16.21 -47.14 -22.24
CA ALA A 400 -16.56 -46.12 -21.27
C ALA A 400 -15.37 -45.79 -20.34
N ILE A 401 -14.62 -46.81 -19.92
CA ILE A 401 -13.42 -46.67 -19.09
C ILE A 401 -12.32 -45.89 -19.82
N GLU A 402 -12.04 -46.17 -21.09
CA GLU A 402 -11.09 -45.38 -21.90
C GLU A 402 -11.57 -43.93 -22.09
N LYS A 403 -12.87 -43.71 -22.24
CA LYS A 403 -13.44 -42.36 -22.32
C LYS A 403 -13.22 -41.59 -21.02
N ILE A 404 -13.49 -42.22 -19.86
CA ILE A 404 -13.18 -41.68 -18.53
C ILE A 404 -11.69 -41.32 -18.43
N PHE A 405 -10.78 -42.23 -18.80
CA PHE A 405 -9.34 -41.96 -18.74
C PHE A 405 -8.92 -40.78 -19.63
N SER A 406 -9.38 -40.73 -20.88
CA SER A 406 -9.02 -39.65 -21.80
C SER A 406 -9.39 -38.26 -21.27
N ILE A 407 -10.58 -38.13 -20.67
CA ILE A 407 -11.11 -36.87 -20.12
C ILE A 407 -10.47 -36.56 -18.77
N ALA A 408 -10.19 -37.58 -17.95
CA ALA A 408 -9.51 -37.40 -16.68
C ALA A 408 -8.05 -36.92 -16.86
N VAL A 409 -7.32 -37.52 -17.81
CA VAL A 409 -5.96 -37.07 -18.18
C VAL A 409 -5.98 -35.65 -18.77
N ALA A 410 -6.98 -35.33 -19.59
CA ALA A 410 -7.16 -33.97 -20.11
C ALA A 410 -7.40 -32.95 -18.99
N TYR A 411 -8.28 -33.26 -18.02
CA TYR A 411 -8.57 -32.38 -16.87
C TYR A 411 -7.34 -32.21 -15.95
N SER A 412 -6.68 -33.32 -15.60
CA SER A 412 -5.43 -33.37 -14.82
C SER A 412 -4.33 -32.44 -15.35
N ARG A 413 -4.17 -32.37 -16.67
CA ARG A 413 -3.20 -31.48 -17.35
C ARG A 413 -3.52 -29.99 -17.18
N THR A 414 -4.72 -29.62 -16.72
CA THR A 414 -5.13 -28.22 -16.48
C THR A 414 -4.96 -27.74 -15.03
N ILE A 415 -4.64 -28.65 -14.10
CA ILE A 415 -4.43 -28.35 -12.67
C ILE A 415 -2.97 -27.89 -12.43
N PRO A 416 -2.75 -26.73 -11.78
CA PRO A 416 -1.41 -26.23 -11.44
C PRO A 416 -0.58 -27.20 -10.60
N SER A 417 0.74 -27.19 -10.80
CA SER A 417 1.68 -28.14 -10.17
C SER A 417 1.69 -28.09 -8.64
N GLN A 418 1.36 -26.95 -8.02
CA GLN A 418 1.25 -26.84 -6.57
C GLN A 418 0.14 -27.72 -5.98
N TYR A 419 -0.97 -27.92 -6.72
CA TYR A 419 -2.19 -28.61 -6.27
C TYR A 419 -2.21 -30.11 -6.61
N LYS A 420 -1.06 -30.69 -6.98
CA LYS A 420 -1.02 -32.12 -7.34
C LYS A 420 -1.38 -33.01 -6.15
N LEU A 421 -1.05 -32.68 -4.91
CA LEU A 421 -1.41 -33.54 -3.77
C LEU A 421 -2.94 -33.68 -3.63
N GLU A 422 -3.67 -32.59 -3.86
CA GLU A 422 -5.12 -32.52 -3.82
C GLU A 422 -5.76 -33.17 -5.05
N GLU A 423 -5.14 -33.06 -6.23
CA GLU A 423 -5.53 -33.83 -7.42
C GLU A 423 -5.38 -35.33 -7.16
N GLU A 424 -4.21 -35.78 -6.72
CA GLU A 424 -3.95 -37.20 -6.50
C GLU A 424 -4.88 -37.77 -5.42
N THR A 425 -5.06 -37.06 -4.29
CA THR A 425 -5.89 -37.53 -3.17
C THR A 425 -7.39 -37.44 -3.43
N PHE A 426 -7.87 -36.38 -4.09
CA PHE A 426 -9.31 -36.16 -4.26
C PHE A 426 -9.82 -36.55 -5.65
N PHE A 427 -9.09 -36.25 -6.72
CA PHE A 427 -9.49 -36.57 -8.10
C PHE A 427 -9.14 -38.02 -8.45
N TRP A 428 -7.86 -38.36 -8.55
CA TRP A 428 -7.43 -39.67 -9.07
C TRP A 428 -7.80 -40.84 -8.16
N ALA A 429 -7.67 -40.70 -6.85
CA ALA A 429 -8.13 -41.73 -5.92
C ALA A 429 -9.65 -42.00 -6.03
N THR A 430 -10.46 -40.99 -6.35
CA THR A 430 -11.90 -41.17 -6.55
C THR A 430 -12.19 -41.94 -7.84
N ILE A 431 -11.56 -41.57 -8.98
CA ILE A 431 -11.71 -42.30 -10.25
C ILE A 431 -11.27 -43.76 -10.10
N ARG A 432 -10.07 -43.98 -9.53
CA ARG A 432 -9.51 -45.31 -9.28
C ARG A 432 -10.48 -46.19 -8.47
N ASN A 433 -11.01 -45.66 -7.37
CA ASN A 433 -11.93 -46.40 -6.51
C ASN A 433 -13.27 -46.70 -7.22
N SER A 434 -13.78 -45.78 -8.05
CA SER A 434 -14.99 -45.98 -8.84
C SER A 434 -14.84 -46.99 -9.99
N LEU A 435 -13.62 -47.19 -10.49
CA LEU A 435 -13.31 -48.18 -11.53
C LEU A 435 -12.94 -49.57 -10.97
N GLY A 436 -13.02 -49.77 -9.65
CA GLY A 436 -12.70 -51.04 -9.00
C GLY A 436 -11.21 -51.41 -8.98
N GLU A 437 -10.33 -50.63 -9.59
CA GLU A 437 -8.87 -50.83 -9.62
C GLU A 437 -8.23 -50.44 -8.29
N LEU A 438 -8.54 -51.21 -7.23
CA LEU A 438 -8.10 -50.95 -5.86
C LEU A 438 -6.56 -50.98 -5.66
N ASP A 439 -5.78 -51.44 -6.63
CA ASP A 439 -4.33 -51.25 -6.63
C ASP A 439 -3.91 -50.01 -7.46
N PRO A 440 -3.37 -48.96 -6.82
CA PRO A 440 -2.87 -47.81 -7.55
C PRO A 440 -1.63 -48.03 -8.40
N GLU A 441 -0.75 -48.99 -8.11
CA GLU A 441 0.46 -49.15 -8.92
C GLU A 441 0.13 -49.73 -10.29
N ALA A 442 -0.74 -50.75 -10.34
CA ALA A 442 -1.36 -51.24 -11.57
C ALA A 442 -2.13 -50.12 -12.31
N PHE A 443 -2.99 -49.37 -11.62
CA PHE A 443 -3.77 -48.26 -12.20
C PHE A 443 -2.86 -47.18 -12.83
N ARG A 444 -1.77 -46.83 -12.14
CA ARG A 444 -0.77 -45.87 -12.61
C ARG A 444 0.04 -46.40 -13.79
N ALA A 445 0.45 -47.66 -13.76
CA ALA A 445 1.14 -48.31 -14.87
C ALA A 445 0.26 -48.38 -16.12
N LYS A 446 -1.02 -48.72 -15.95
CA LYS A 446 -2.05 -48.75 -17.01
C LYS A 446 -2.25 -47.38 -17.66
N LEU A 447 -2.43 -46.33 -16.86
CA LEU A 447 -2.54 -44.96 -17.36
C LEU A 447 -1.25 -44.46 -18.03
N LYS A 448 -0.08 -44.73 -17.45
CA LYS A 448 1.21 -44.35 -18.03
C LYS A 448 1.50 -45.05 -19.36
N ALA A 449 1.17 -46.34 -19.47
CA ALA A 449 1.33 -47.11 -20.70
C ALA A 449 0.42 -46.61 -21.84
N ARG A 450 -0.77 -46.08 -21.53
CA ARG A 450 -1.72 -45.55 -22.53
C ARG A 450 -1.48 -44.07 -22.90
N TYR A 451 -1.10 -43.21 -21.95
CA TYR A 451 -1.12 -41.75 -22.15
C TYR A 451 0.22 -41.02 -21.88
N GLY A 452 1.32 -41.76 -21.66
CA GLY A 452 2.63 -41.21 -21.33
C GLY A 452 2.75 -40.82 -19.85
N ASP A 453 3.74 -40.00 -19.50
CA ASP A 453 3.92 -39.54 -18.11
C ASP A 453 2.77 -38.62 -17.64
N THR A 454 1.77 -39.23 -16.99
CA THR A 454 0.77 -38.57 -16.16
C THR A 454 1.37 -38.07 -14.83
N PRO A 455 0.72 -37.11 -14.16
CA PRO A 455 0.93 -36.84 -12.75
C PRO A 455 0.85 -38.11 -11.87
N SER A 456 1.53 -38.06 -10.73
CA SER A 456 1.94 -39.23 -9.96
C SER A 456 0.85 -39.78 -9.04
N ILE A 457 -0.03 -40.61 -9.60
CA ILE A 457 -1.11 -41.35 -8.91
C ILE A 457 -0.67 -41.91 -7.53
N PRO A 458 -1.53 -41.79 -6.49
CA PRO A 458 -1.21 -42.19 -5.12
C PRO A 458 -0.94 -43.69 -4.97
N THR A 459 0.25 -44.11 -4.55
CA THR A 459 0.41 -45.45 -3.96
C THR A 459 -0.44 -45.54 -2.68
N LYS A 460 -0.75 -46.75 -2.21
CA LYS A 460 -1.60 -46.95 -1.01
C LYS A 460 -0.98 -46.41 0.28
N SER A 461 0.33 -46.22 0.32
CA SER A 461 1.10 -45.64 1.41
C SER A 461 1.14 -44.11 1.33
N GLY A 462 0.76 -43.42 2.40
CA GLY A 462 0.85 -41.95 2.49
C GLY A 462 2.27 -41.38 2.30
N GLN A 463 3.29 -42.22 2.50
CA GLN A 463 4.71 -41.90 2.27
C GLN A 463 5.02 -41.61 0.79
N ASP A 464 4.46 -42.38 -0.15
CA ASP A 464 4.73 -42.22 -1.60
C ASP A 464 4.02 -41.01 -2.20
N LEU A 465 2.83 -40.69 -1.66
CA LEU A 465 2.10 -39.45 -1.92
C LEU A 465 2.88 -38.19 -1.51
N LYS A 466 3.86 -38.32 -0.61
CA LYS A 466 4.45 -37.20 0.15
C LYS A 466 3.42 -36.41 0.97
N VAL A 467 2.35 -37.06 1.45
CA VAL A 467 1.51 -36.44 2.51
C VAL A 467 2.40 -36.28 3.74
N PRO A 468 2.52 -35.07 4.31
CA PRO A 468 3.22 -34.90 5.57
C PRO A 468 2.44 -35.61 6.69
N ASP A 469 3.11 -36.33 7.58
CA ASP A 469 2.50 -36.84 8.82
C ASP A 469 1.84 -35.70 9.60
N TRP A 470 0.88 -36.00 10.48
CA TRP A 470 0.23 -34.98 11.32
C TRP A 470 1.12 -34.50 12.48
N ALA A 471 2.30 -33.99 12.13
CA ALA A 471 3.33 -33.46 13.00
C ALA A 471 3.83 -32.11 12.46
N GLN A 472 4.12 -31.18 13.36
CA GLN A 472 4.53 -29.81 13.01
C GLN A 472 5.77 -29.79 12.10
N SER A 473 6.72 -30.71 12.29
CA SER A 473 7.93 -30.87 11.48
C SER A 473 7.65 -31.34 10.06
N SER A 474 6.85 -32.41 9.89
CA SER A 474 6.49 -32.92 8.56
C SER A 474 5.69 -31.87 7.77
N ILE A 475 4.69 -31.24 8.40
CA ILE A 475 3.85 -30.22 7.76
C ILE A 475 4.65 -28.95 7.43
N ALA A 476 5.47 -28.44 8.35
CA ALA A 476 6.31 -27.28 8.08
C ALA A 476 7.34 -27.53 6.97
N LYS A 477 7.88 -28.76 6.87
CA LYS A 477 8.79 -29.13 5.78
C LYS A 477 8.06 -29.16 4.43
N TRP A 478 6.88 -29.79 4.38
CA TRP A 478 6.05 -29.85 3.17
C TRP A 478 5.62 -28.45 2.70
N LEU A 479 5.17 -27.59 3.63
CA LEU A 479 4.88 -26.18 3.36
C LEU A 479 6.12 -25.42 2.87
N ALA A 480 7.31 -25.66 3.44
CA ALA A 480 8.56 -25.05 2.99
C ALA A 480 9.07 -25.55 1.63
N GLU A 481 8.56 -26.69 1.13
CA GLU A 481 8.80 -27.16 -0.23
C GLU A 481 7.78 -26.54 -1.20
N ARG A 482 6.47 -26.57 -0.85
CA ARG A 482 5.36 -25.99 -1.64
C ARG A 482 5.47 -24.47 -1.80
N TYR A 483 5.85 -23.74 -0.75
CA TYR A 483 5.90 -22.27 -0.74
C TYR A 483 7.29 -21.66 -0.96
N ARG A 484 8.34 -22.45 -1.21
CA ARG A 484 9.70 -21.93 -1.43
C ARG A 484 9.84 -20.80 -2.47
N PRO A 485 9.14 -20.81 -3.63
CA PRO A 485 9.23 -19.71 -4.59
C PRO A 485 8.41 -18.47 -4.19
N LEU A 486 7.60 -18.55 -3.12
CA LEU A 486 6.66 -17.50 -2.70
C LEU A 486 6.93 -16.95 -1.31
N LEU A 487 7.53 -17.71 -0.39
CA LEU A 487 7.81 -17.31 1.00
C LEU A 487 9.29 -17.42 1.33
N ALA A 488 9.81 -16.42 2.04
CA ALA A 488 11.17 -16.36 2.54
C ALA A 488 11.20 -15.68 3.91
N PHE A 489 12.03 -16.18 4.83
CA PHE A 489 12.28 -15.53 6.12
C PHE A 489 13.66 -14.87 6.07
N ASN A 490 13.71 -13.54 6.11
CA ASN A 490 14.97 -12.80 6.13
C ASN A 490 15.56 -12.87 7.54
N THR A 491 16.69 -13.57 7.70
CA THR A 491 17.34 -13.77 9.00
C THR A 491 18.04 -12.53 9.52
N ASP A 492 18.37 -11.59 8.64
CA ASP A 492 19.21 -10.44 8.96
C ASP A 492 18.39 -9.32 9.63
N ILE A 493 17.06 -9.32 9.41
CA ILE A 493 16.10 -8.41 10.06
C ILE A 493 14.91 -9.10 10.77
N GLU A 494 14.93 -10.44 10.83
CA GLU A 494 13.89 -11.30 11.43
C GLU A 494 12.46 -11.13 10.89
N GLU A 495 12.31 -10.74 9.61
CA GLU A 495 11.00 -10.47 8.97
C GLU A 495 10.63 -11.51 7.91
N TRP A 496 9.33 -11.77 7.79
CA TRP A 496 8.74 -12.55 6.69
C TRP A 496 8.63 -11.71 5.42
N PHE A 497 9.00 -12.30 4.28
CA PHE A 497 8.79 -11.76 2.94
C PHE A 497 7.93 -12.72 2.12
N ARG A 498 7.01 -12.16 1.32
CA ARG A 498 6.23 -12.90 0.31
C ARG A 498 6.40 -12.27 -1.08
N TYR A 499 6.62 -13.11 -2.08
CA TYR A 499 6.71 -12.71 -3.48
C TYR A 499 5.32 -12.36 -4.04
N SER A 500 5.23 -11.32 -4.87
CA SER A 500 4.00 -10.81 -5.47
C SER A 500 2.87 -10.43 -4.48
N ALA A 501 3.19 -10.11 -3.22
CA ALA A 501 2.18 -9.88 -2.16
C ALA A 501 1.62 -8.43 -2.06
N ILE A 502 2.23 -7.47 -2.78
CA ILE A 502 1.74 -6.08 -2.85
C ILE A 502 1.83 -5.58 -4.30
N ASN A 503 3.03 -5.63 -4.87
CA ASN A 503 3.28 -5.45 -6.30
C ASN A 503 3.64 -6.83 -6.86
N GLU A 504 3.26 -7.12 -8.09
CA GLU A 504 3.71 -8.33 -8.80
C GLU A 504 5.23 -8.29 -9.01
N GLY A 505 5.86 -9.46 -9.02
CA GLY A 505 7.25 -9.61 -9.49
C GLY A 505 8.35 -9.24 -8.51
N ILE A 506 8.01 -8.82 -7.28
CA ILE A 506 8.97 -8.46 -6.22
C ILE A 506 8.63 -9.12 -4.88
N TRP A 507 9.63 -9.18 -4.01
CA TRP A 507 9.51 -9.65 -2.62
C TRP A 507 9.18 -8.51 -1.67
N THR A 508 8.06 -8.61 -0.94
CA THR A 508 7.66 -7.58 0.03
C THR A 508 7.50 -8.15 1.44
N LYS A 509 7.83 -7.34 2.45
CA LYS A 509 7.66 -7.67 3.87
C LYS A 509 6.16 -7.88 4.16
N ASP A 510 5.81 -8.97 4.84
CA ASP A 510 4.42 -9.37 5.05
C ASP A 510 4.18 -9.85 6.50
N PRO A 511 3.23 -9.29 7.26
CA PRO A 511 3.00 -9.66 8.67
C PRO A 511 2.72 -11.15 8.90
N LYS A 512 3.23 -11.68 10.02
CA LYS A 512 3.09 -13.10 10.45
C LYS A 512 1.66 -13.68 10.34
N TYR A 513 0.64 -12.85 10.48
CA TYR A 513 -0.77 -13.27 10.41
C TYR A 513 -1.17 -13.80 9.03
N TYR A 514 -0.57 -13.31 7.93
CA TYR A 514 -0.80 -13.89 6.60
C TYR A 514 -0.11 -15.26 6.45
N ILE A 515 1.03 -15.47 7.11
CA ILE A 515 1.69 -16.77 7.16
C ILE A 515 0.83 -17.77 7.96
N TRP A 516 0.24 -17.33 9.08
CA TRP A 516 -0.73 -18.13 9.83
C TRP A 516 -1.97 -18.47 9.01
N GLN A 517 -2.49 -17.53 8.20
CA GLN A 517 -3.63 -17.76 7.32
C GLN A 517 -3.33 -18.83 6.25
N ILE A 518 -2.15 -18.78 5.63
CA ILE A 518 -1.65 -19.83 4.71
C ILE A 518 -1.56 -21.18 5.44
N ILE A 519 -0.97 -21.22 6.65
CA ILE A 519 -0.86 -22.45 7.45
C ILE A 519 -2.25 -23.03 7.77
N ILE A 520 -3.23 -22.20 8.16
CA ILE A 520 -4.60 -22.66 8.51
C ILE A 520 -5.31 -23.27 7.30
N THR A 521 -5.30 -22.59 6.15
CA THR A 521 -5.96 -23.07 4.93
C THR A 521 -5.37 -24.41 4.45
N GLU A 522 -4.05 -24.55 4.51
CA GLU A 522 -3.35 -25.80 4.18
C GLU A 522 -3.58 -26.89 5.23
N LEU A 523 -3.71 -26.55 6.52
CA LEU A 523 -4.05 -27.51 7.59
C LEU A 523 -5.46 -28.07 7.45
N GLU A 524 -6.46 -27.28 7.04
CA GLU A 524 -7.81 -27.80 6.76
C GLU A 524 -7.78 -28.81 5.60
N THR A 525 -7.11 -28.46 4.49
CA THR A 525 -6.96 -29.36 3.33
C THR A 525 -6.19 -30.64 3.71
N LEU A 526 -5.10 -30.53 4.47
CA LEU A 526 -4.36 -31.69 4.97
C LEU A 526 -5.17 -32.54 5.95
N ALA A 527 -6.03 -31.94 6.77
CA ALA A 527 -6.91 -32.68 7.67
C ALA A 527 -7.94 -33.52 6.89
N ASP A 528 -8.50 -32.97 5.80
CA ASP A 528 -9.39 -33.70 4.88
C ASP A 528 -8.66 -34.86 4.20
N ILE A 529 -7.40 -34.66 3.78
CA ILE A 529 -6.53 -35.70 3.19
C ILE A 529 -6.28 -36.83 4.20
N HIS A 530 -5.87 -36.50 5.43
CA HIS A 530 -5.58 -37.48 6.48
C HIS A 530 -6.81 -38.29 6.89
N GLU A 531 -7.99 -37.67 6.96
CA GLU A 531 -9.24 -38.38 7.25
C GLU A 531 -9.56 -39.46 6.21
N GLN A 532 -9.17 -39.27 4.96
CA GLN A 532 -9.51 -40.16 3.86
C GLN A 532 -8.49 -41.30 3.67
N LEU A 533 -7.25 -41.08 4.09
CA LEU A 533 -6.17 -42.07 4.03
C LEU A 533 -6.11 -42.96 5.29
N HIS A 534 -6.57 -42.49 6.44
CA HIS A 534 -6.64 -43.30 7.66
C HIS A 534 -7.81 -44.29 7.63
N GLU A 535 -7.53 -45.58 7.86
CA GLU A 535 -8.51 -46.69 7.94
C GLU A 535 -9.74 -46.39 8.82
N LYS A 536 -9.53 -45.62 9.90
CA LYS A 536 -10.56 -45.29 10.91
C LYS A 536 -11.32 -43.99 10.62
N LYS A 537 -11.12 -43.37 9.45
CA LYS A 537 -11.79 -42.14 8.99
C LYS A 537 -11.99 -41.09 10.09
N LYS A 538 -10.88 -40.52 10.56
CA LYS A 538 -10.87 -39.57 11.68
C LYS A 538 -10.06 -38.33 11.34
N ARG A 539 -10.75 -37.21 11.10
CA ARG A 539 -10.14 -35.88 10.91
C ARG A 539 -9.18 -35.55 12.07
N PRO A 540 -7.92 -35.20 11.78
CA PRO A 540 -7.01 -34.64 12.78
C PRO A 540 -7.53 -33.31 13.35
N LYS A 541 -6.93 -32.86 14.46
CA LYS A 541 -7.21 -31.56 15.08
C LYS A 541 -5.92 -30.82 15.38
N TYR A 542 -6.00 -29.49 15.45
CA TYR A 542 -4.90 -28.58 15.74
C TYR A 542 -5.40 -27.37 16.57
N GLY A 543 -4.48 -26.47 16.92
CA GLY A 543 -4.77 -25.24 17.65
C GLY A 543 -3.63 -24.22 17.52
N SER A 544 -3.74 -23.07 18.18
CA SER A 544 -2.79 -21.95 18.03
C SER A 544 -1.32 -22.30 18.26
N GLY A 545 -1.02 -23.15 19.26
CA GLY A 545 0.33 -23.66 19.51
C GLY A 545 0.88 -24.56 18.39
N PHE A 546 0.02 -25.26 17.66
CA PHE A 546 0.40 -26.10 16.51
C PHE A 546 0.78 -25.24 15.30
N ILE A 547 -0.03 -24.21 15.02
CA ILE A 547 0.25 -23.20 13.98
C ILE A 547 1.55 -22.45 14.31
N SER A 548 1.75 -22.07 15.58
CA SER A 548 2.96 -21.35 16.02
C SER A 548 4.22 -22.21 15.89
N GLY A 549 4.14 -23.51 16.20
CA GLY A 549 5.25 -24.45 15.98
C GLY A 549 5.58 -24.64 14.50
N ILE A 550 4.57 -24.70 13.63
CA ILE A 550 4.76 -24.72 12.17
C ILE A 550 5.41 -23.42 11.68
N GLU A 551 4.98 -22.24 12.14
CA GLU A 551 5.62 -20.96 11.79
C GLU A 551 7.10 -20.93 12.20
N MET A 552 7.43 -21.41 13.41
CA MET A 552 8.81 -21.45 13.90
C MET A 552 9.70 -22.37 13.07
N LEU A 553 9.18 -23.52 12.63
CA LEU A 553 9.91 -24.47 11.78
C LEU A 553 9.99 -23.97 10.33
N LEU A 554 8.98 -23.26 9.83
CA LEU A 554 9.04 -22.58 8.53
C LEU A 554 10.15 -21.53 8.46
N LYS A 555 10.42 -20.78 9.54
CA LYS A 555 11.57 -19.86 9.62
C LYS A 555 12.91 -20.59 9.49
N ALA A 556 12.99 -21.82 10.00
CA ALA A 556 14.19 -22.66 9.91
C ALA A 556 14.34 -23.36 8.54
N TYR A 557 13.24 -23.58 7.79
CA TYR A 557 13.26 -24.20 6.46
C TYR A 557 13.28 -23.21 5.28
N LEU A 558 12.86 -21.95 5.48
CA LEU A 558 12.89 -20.87 4.49
C LEU A 558 13.86 -19.70 4.80
N PRO A 559 15.00 -19.88 5.50
CA PRO A 559 15.87 -18.76 5.87
C PRO A 559 16.63 -18.21 4.66
N VAL A 560 16.68 -16.89 4.57
CA VAL A 560 17.55 -16.12 3.67
C VAL A 560 18.51 -15.32 4.53
N ARG A 561 19.78 -15.73 4.52
CA ARG A 561 20.94 -15.02 5.09
C ARG A 561 21.61 -14.25 3.97
N GLY A 562 21.83 -12.95 4.16
CA GLY A 562 22.27 -12.07 3.07
C GLY A 562 21.15 -11.90 2.05
N TRP A 563 20.36 -10.83 2.18
CA TRP A 563 19.37 -10.49 1.15
C TRP A 563 20.03 -9.86 -0.08
N ASP A 564 20.75 -10.69 -0.84
CA ASP A 564 21.44 -10.30 -2.05
C ASP A 564 20.48 -10.28 -3.25
N GLU A 565 20.09 -9.09 -3.68
CA GLU A 565 19.47 -8.85 -4.98
C GLU A 565 20.46 -9.15 -6.10
N GLN A 566 20.02 -9.76 -7.21
CA GLN A 566 20.93 -10.01 -8.33
C GLN A 566 21.44 -8.68 -8.94
N PRO A 567 22.76 -8.50 -9.11
CA PRO A 567 23.33 -7.25 -9.60
C PRO A 567 23.02 -7.02 -11.08
N GLY A 568 22.96 -5.75 -11.48
CA GLY A 568 22.70 -5.37 -12.87
C GLY A 568 21.24 -5.53 -13.32
N LEU A 569 20.30 -5.88 -12.43
CA LEU A 569 18.88 -5.96 -12.75
C LEU A 569 18.11 -4.68 -12.35
N LEU A 570 17.30 -4.18 -13.28
CA LEU A 570 16.43 -3.02 -13.10
C LEU A 570 14.94 -3.42 -13.22
N PRO A 571 14.21 -3.58 -12.11
CA PRO A 571 12.79 -3.96 -12.12
C PRO A 571 11.85 -2.80 -12.49
N PHE A 572 10.97 -3.04 -13.45
CA PHE A 572 9.81 -2.21 -13.82
C PHE A 572 8.52 -2.87 -13.28
N ILE A 573 7.33 -2.38 -13.64
CA ILE A 573 6.06 -3.06 -13.28
C ILE A 573 5.66 -4.19 -14.25
N ASN A 574 6.26 -4.23 -15.46
CA ASN A 574 5.96 -5.17 -16.53
C ASN A 574 7.09 -6.19 -16.82
N GLY A 575 8.13 -6.23 -15.98
CA GLY A 575 9.30 -7.09 -16.16
C GLY A 575 10.58 -6.48 -15.58
N VAL A 576 11.72 -7.07 -15.93
CA VAL A 576 13.06 -6.69 -15.44
C VAL A 576 14.00 -6.50 -16.61
N LYS A 577 14.68 -5.35 -16.68
CA LYS A 577 15.75 -5.10 -17.65
C LYS A 577 17.09 -5.54 -17.06
N ASN A 578 17.86 -6.32 -17.81
CA ASN A 578 19.24 -6.64 -17.50
C ASN A 578 20.15 -5.54 -18.09
N LEU A 579 20.84 -4.79 -17.24
CA LEU A 579 21.72 -3.69 -17.63
C LEU A 579 23.05 -4.16 -18.27
N THR A 580 23.39 -5.45 -18.11
CA THR A 580 24.60 -6.04 -18.69
C THR A 580 24.35 -6.66 -20.07
N THR A 581 23.19 -7.29 -20.29
CA THR A 581 22.84 -7.91 -21.60
C THR A 581 21.90 -7.05 -22.45
N GLY A 582 21.26 -6.03 -21.87
CA GLY A 582 20.23 -5.21 -22.52
C GLY A 582 18.84 -5.87 -22.58
N GLU A 583 18.75 -7.17 -22.29
CA GLU A 583 17.52 -7.96 -22.40
C GLU A 583 16.44 -7.54 -21.39
N PHE A 584 15.17 -7.72 -21.77
CA PHE A 584 14.03 -7.52 -20.90
C PHE A 584 13.30 -8.86 -20.67
N VAL A 585 13.15 -9.26 -19.42
CA VAL A 585 12.65 -10.59 -19.04
C VAL A 585 11.49 -10.51 -18.04
N PRO A 586 10.57 -11.49 -18.00
CA PRO A 586 9.55 -11.58 -16.96
C PRO A 586 10.14 -11.68 -15.56
N HIS A 587 9.41 -11.21 -14.55
CA HIS A 587 9.85 -11.28 -13.15
C HIS A 587 10.00 -12.73 -12.66
N ALA A 588 11.10 -13.03 -11.97
CA ALA A 588 11.34 -14.32 -11.32
C ALA A 588 11.69 -14.16 -9.82
N PRO A 589 11.17 -15.01 -8.92
CA PRO A 589 11.52 -14.96 -7.49
C PRO A 589 13.02 -15.07 -7.22
N GLY A 590 13.76 -15.79 -8.08
CA GLY A 590 15.21 -15.97 -7.98
C GLY A 590 16.04 -14.69 -8.13
N PHE A 591 15.47 -13.60 -8.67
CA PHE A 591 16.14 -12.29 -8.75
C PHE A 591 16.25 -11.59 -7.38
N ARG A 592 15.42 -12.01 -6.39
CA ARG A 592 15.38 -11.48 -5.00
C ARG A 592 15.05 -9.99 -4.86
N LEU A 593 14.63 -9.33 -5.94
CA LEU A 593 14.31 -7.89 -5.98
C LEU A 593 13.19 -7.54 -4.98
N THR A 594 13.42 -6.50 -4.17
CA THR A 594 12.51 -6.01 -3.12
C THR A 594 11.82 -4.69 -3.45
N TRP A 595 12.16 -4.12 -4.60
CA TRP A 595 11.72 -2.82 -5.11
C TRP A 595 11.40 -2.94 -6.60
N CYS A 596 10.60 -2.01 -7.12
CA CYS A 596 10.40 -1.83 -8.56
C CYS A 596 10.25 -0.34 -8.87
N LEU A 597 10.61 0.06 -10.09
CA LEU A 597 10.20 1.34 -10.66
C LEU A 597 8.66 1.35 -10.79
N PRO A 598 7.99 2.51 -10.65
CA PRO A 598 6.52 2.58 -10.59
C PRO A 598 5.82 2.66 -11.96
N TYR A 599 6.54 2.46 -13.06
CA TYR A 599 6.05 2.55 -14.44
C TYR A 599 6.58 1.39 -15.30
N GLU A 600 6.03 1.26 -16.50
CA GLU A 600 6.41 0.23 -17.48
C GLU A 600 7.71 0.58 -18.21
N TYR A 601 8.50 -0.43 -18.55
CA TYR A 601 9.56 -0.28 -19.54
C TYR A 601 8.94 -0.22 -20.95
N SER A 602 9.28 0.83 -21.71
CA SER A 602 8.86 1.01 -23.10
C SER A 602 10.06 1.44 -23.95
N PRO A 603 10.64 0.56 -24.79
CA PRO A 603 11.83 0.86 -25.58
C PRO A 603 11.69 2.03 -26.57
N GLY A 604 10.46 2.34 -27.01
CA GLY A 604 10.16 3.39 -27.98
C GLY A 604 9.70 4.71 -27.37
N ALA A 605 9.75 4.88 -26.04
CA ALA A 605 9.34 6.12 -25.39
C ALA A 605 10.45 7.20 -25.49
N THR A 606 10.03 8.45 -25.73
CA THR A 606 10.89 9.65 -25.81
C THR A 606 10.58 10.62 -24.67
N CYS A 607 11.39 11.69 -24.51
CA CYS A 607 11.24 12.63 -23.40
C CYS A 607 11.51 14.10 -23.73
N GLU A 608 11.36 14.52 -24.99
CA GLU A 608 11.67 15.89 -25.44
C GLU A 608 11.15 17.01 -24.51
N PRO A 609 9.90 16.99 -23.98
CA PRO A 609 9.42 18.06 -23.10
C PRO A 609 10.17 18.18 -21.75
N ILE A 610 10.89 17.13 -21.34
CA ILE A 610 11.79 17.14 -20.19
C ILE A 610 13.16 17.71 -20.60
N LEU A 611 13.65 17.36 -21.80
CA LEU A 611 14.91 17.87 -22.35
C LEU A 611 14.81 19.37 -22.63
N ASP A 612 13.76 19.82 -23.32
CA ASP A 612 13.38 21.24 -23.53
C ASP A 612 13.45 22.03 -22.22
N TRP A 613 12.92 21.44 -21.14
CA TRP A 613 12.94 22.06 -19.82
C TRP A 613 14.33 22.04 -19.16
N LEU A 614 15.14 21.00 -19.36
CA LEU A 614 16.53 20.97 -18.91
C LEU A 614 17.36 22.06 -19.63
N HIS A 615 17.32 22.14 -20.96
CA HIS A 615 17.97 23.24 -21.72
C HIS A 615 17.45 24.61 -21.25
N SER A 616 16.15 24.77 -21.05
CA SER A 616 15.58 26.03 -20.53
C SER A 616 16.11 26.37 -19.12
N MET A 617 16.21 25.37 -18.23
CA MET A 617 16.62 25.54 -16.84
C MET A 617 18.14 25.80 -16.70
N THR A 618 18.98 25.21 -17.56
CA THR A 618 20.43 25.45 -17.60
C THR A 618 20.84 26.65 -18.48
N ASN A 619 19.89 27.26 -19.21
CA ASN A 619 20.13 28.26 -20.27
C ASN A 619 20.88 27.71 -21.50
N GLY A 620 20.80 26.40 -21.77
CA GLY A 620 21.48 25.74 -22.90
C GLY A 620 22.89 25.25 -22.58
N ASP A 621 23.24 25.14 -21.30
CA ASP A 621 24.51 24.56 -20.88
C ASP A 621 24.44 23.02 -20.89
N GLU A 622 24.89 22.44 -21.99
CA GLU A 622 24.95 20.98 -22.22
C GLU A 622 25.85 20.25 -21.22
N ALA A 623 26.89 20.90 -20.68
CA ALA A 623 27.77 20.29 -19.70
C ALA A 623 27.06 20.12 -18.35
N ILE A 624 26.19 21.06 -17.97
CA ILE A 624 25.31 20.91 -16.79
C ILE A 624 24.21 19.87 -17.05
N ILE A 625 23.64 19.79 -18.26
CA ILE A 625 22.61 18.80 -18.60
C ILE A 625 23.16 17.37 -18.52
N GLU A 626 24.29 17.10 -19.16
CA GLU A 626 24.94 15.77 -19.12
C GLU A 626 25.45 15.44 -17.70
N PHE A 627 25.84 16.44 -16.90
CA PHE A 627 26.15 16.23 -15.48
C PHE A 627 24.93 15.80 -14.65
N ILE A 628 23.77 16.40 -14.91
CA ILE A 628 22.49 15.99 -14.31
C ILE A 628 22.10 14.58 -14.80
N ARG A 629 22.25 14.28 -16.10
CA ARG A 629 22.01 12.95 -16.71
C ARG A 629 22.87 11.87 -16.06
N ALA A 630 24.17 12.13 -15.88
CA ALA A 630 25.09 11.23 -15.21
C ALA A 630 24.69 10.97 -13.75
N HIS A 631 24.30 12.01 -13.01
CA HIS A 631 23.79 11.86 -11.65
C HIS A 631 22.47 11.07 -11.59
N LEU A 632 21.53 11.27 -12.52
CA LEU A 632 20.32 10.47 -12.63
C LEU A 632 20.63 8.99 -12.96
N ASN A 633 21.56 8.72 -13.87
CA ASN A 633 22.00 7.36 -14.18
C ASN A 633 22.58 6.70 -12.92
N ALA A 634 23.49 7.37 -12.22
CA ALA A 634 24.10 6.88 -10.99
C ALA A 634 23.09 6.55 -9.88
N ILE A 635 21.95 7.26 -9.82
CA ILE A 635 20.83 6.97 -8.91
C ILE A 635 20.15 5.65 -9.30
N ILE A 636 19.75 5.51 -10.55
CA ILE A 636 19.00 4.35 -11.06
C ILE A 636 19.86 3.08 -11.07
N THR A 637 21.13 3.18 -11.47
CA THR A 637 22.08 2.06 -11.54
C THR A 637 22.73 1.73 -10.19
N GLY A 638 22.59 2.60 -9.18
CA GLY A 638 23.09 2.36 -7.81
C GLY A 638 24.60 2.54 -7.66
N ARG A 639 25.21 3.50 -8.37
CA ARG A 639 26.66 3.79 -8.34
C ARG A 639 27.12 4.51 -7.06
N SER A 640 26.96 3.87 -5.89
CA SER A 640 27.45 4.42 -4.61
C SER A 640 28.98 4.47 -4.53
N ASP A 641 29.67 3.66 -5.34
CA ASP A 641 31.13 3.57 -5.47
C ASP A 641 31.81 4.87 -5.92
N ILE A 642 31.10 5.77 -6.60
CA ILE A 642 31.63 7.08 -7.02
C ILE A 642 31.89 8.01 -5.80
N GLN A 643 31.31 7.71 -4.62
CA GLN A 643 31.48 8.43 -3.34
C GLN A 643 31.19 9.94 -3.40
N SER A 644 30.04 10.33 -3.95
CA SER A 644 29.65 11.73 -4.14
C SER A 644 28.14 11.97 -3.97
N TYR A 645 27.75 13.21 -3.69
CA TYR A 645 26.36 13.65 -3.57
C TYR A 645 26.07 14.88 -4.42
N LEU A 646 24.90 14.91 -5.08
CA LEU A 646 24.45 16.08 -5.85
C LEU A 646 23.90 17.14 -4.88
N GLU A 647 24.31 18.39 -5.03
CA GLU A 647 23.84 19.51 -4.21
C GLU A 647 23.25 20.60 -5.11
N LEU A 648 21.95 20.89 -4.99
CA LEU A 648 21.28 21.96 -5.72
C LEU A 648 21.12 23.19 -4.82
N ILE A 649 21.71 24.32 -5.21
CA ILE A 649 21.66 25.60 -4.49
C ILE A 649 21.03 26.68 -5.37
N GLY A 650 20.42 27.71 -4.78
CA GLY A 650 19.96 28.92 -5.46
C GLY A 650 18.63 29.44 -4.89
N PRO A 651 18.08 30.55 -5.40
CA PRO A 651 16.82 31.10 -4.89
C PRO A 651 15.59 30.24 -5.19
N GLY A 652 14.45 30.58 -4.57
CA GLY A 652 13.15 29.95 -4.88
C GLY A 652 12.69 30.24 -6.31
N GLY A 653 12.15 29.23 -6.99
CA GLY A 653 11.65 29.31 -8.37
C GLY A 653 12.64 28.91 -9.48
N THR A 654 13.82 28.39 -9.14
CA THR A 654 14.89 28.02 -10.10
C THR A 654 14.90 26.54 -10.51
N GLY A 655 13.74 25.89 -10.57
CA GLY A 655 13.62 24.50 -11.02
C GLY A 655 14.10 23.42 -10.04
N LYS A 656 14.92 23.73 -9.01
CA LYS A 656 15.46 22.77 -8.02
C LYS A 656 14.48 21.67 -7.60
N GLY A 657 13.37 22.05 -6.97
CA GLY A 657 12.35 21.12 -6.46
C GLY A 657 11.66 20.31 -7.56
N THR A 658 11.61 20.81 -8.80
CA THR A 658 11.15 20.04 -9.96
C THR A 658 12.16 18.95 -10.32
N LEU A 659 13.47 19.26 -10.33
CA LEU A 659 14.51 18.24 -10.57
C LEU A 659 14.56 17.21 -9.42
N THR A 660 14.42 17.65 -8.17
CA THR A 660 14.28 16.77 -7.00
C THR A 660 13.12 15.81 -7.16
N ARG A 661 11.93 16.32 -7.51
CA ARG A 661 10.73 15.49 -7.72
C ARG A 661 10.86 14.59 -8.95
N LEU A 662 11.54 15.04 -10.00
CA LEU A 662 11.83 14.22 -11.19
C LEU A 662 12.77 13.06 -10.88
N ALA A 663 13.78 13.26 -10.01
CA ALA A 663 14.64 12.18 -9.52
C ALA A 663 13.86 11.15 -8.68
N SER A 664 13.00 11.59 -7.75
CA SER A 664 12.09 10.70 -7.00
C SER A 664 11.09 9.98 -7.90
N ALA A 665 10.58 10.65 -8.93
CA ALA A 665 9.62 10.11 -9.88
C ALA A 665 10.25 8.99 -10.71
N LEU A 666 11.43 9.26 -11.28
CA LEU A 666 12.22 8.32 -12.05
C LEU A 666 12.62 7.11 -11.19
N THR A 667 13.05 7.33 -9.93
CA THR A 667 13.49 6.26 -9.01
C THR A 667 12.32 5.50 -8.39
N GLY A 668 11.16 6.14 -8.24
CA GLY A 668 10.01 5.70 -7.46
C GLY A 668 10.06 6.17 -6.00
N ASP A 669 8.95 6.77 -5.55
CA ASP A 669 8.75 7.25 -4.18
C ASP A 669 9.06 6.19 -3.10
N ARG A 670 8.53 4.97 -3.22
CA ARG A 670 8.82 3.86 -2.27
C ARG A 670 10.30 3.47 -2.19
N ASN A 671 11.09 3.87 -3.18
CA ASN A 671 12.52 3.58 -3.29
C ASN A 671 13.37 4.82 -2.90
N THR A 672 12.71 5.90 -2.44
CA THR A 672 13.28 7.21 -2.13
C THR A 672 12.99 7.56 -0.67
N VAL A 673 13.94 8.19 0.02
CA VAL A 673 13.75 8.67 1.39
C VAL A 673 14.01 10.17 1.46
N SER A 674 12.98 10.94 1.78
CA SER A 674 13.13 12.35 2.17
C SER A 674 13.36 12.48 3.69
N THR A 675 14.32 13.32 4.06
CA THR A 675 14.70 13.65 5.44
C THR A 675 15.35 15.05 5.50
N THR A 676 15.70 15.53 6.70
CA THR A 676 16.49 16.76 6.89
C THR A 676 17.86 16.42 7.46
N LEU A 677 18.87 17.27 7.27
CA LEU A 677 20.24 16.99 7.76
C LEU A 677 20.27 16.81 9.29
N ARG A 678 19.51 17.64 10.02
CA ARG A 678 19.31 17.51 11.47
C ARG A 678 18.77 16.13 11.85
N ASN A 679 17.68 15.68 11.21
CA ASN A 679 17.07 14.39 11.52
C ASN A 679 18.00 13.21 11.14
N LEU A 680 18.73 13.31 10.02
CA LEU A 680 19.69 12.30 9.58
C LEU A 680 20.83 12.08 10.60
N GLU A 681 21.37 13.15 11.20
CA GLU A 681 22.49 13.08 12.15
C GLU A 681 22.04 12.87 13.61
N GLU A 682 20.93 13.48 14.07
CA GLU A 682 20.46 13.40 15.46
C GLU A 682 19.60 12.16 15.75
N ASN A 683 18.80 11.68 14.77
CA ASN A 683 17.81 10.63 15.00
C ASN A 683 18.34 9.25 14.59
N ARG A 684 18.91 8.54 15.56
CA ARG A 684 19.42 7.15 15.40
C ARG A 684 18.45 6.16 14.75
N PHE A 685 17.14 6.40 14.78
CA PHE A 685 16.14 5.53 14.15
C PHE A 685 15.92 5.84 12.66
N ASP A 686 16.23 7.05 12.18
CA ASP A 686 15.99 7.47 10.78
C ASP A 686 16.87 6.68 9.80
N THR A 687 18.09 6.32 10.22
CA THR A 687 19.02 5.45 9.48
C THR A 687 18.37 4.14 9.02
N SER A 688 17.45 3.56 9.81
CA SER A 688 16.76 2.31 9.45
C SER A 688 15.81 2.46 8.24
N ARG A 689 15.41 3.68 7.87
CA ARG A 689 14.63 3.97 6.65
C ARG A 689 15.48 3.91 5.37
N LEU A 690 16.79 4.14 5.49
CA LEU A 690 17.72 4.17 4.35
C LEU A 690 18.07 2.75 3.84
N TYR A 691 17.75 1.72 4.62
CA TYR A 691 17.91 0.32 4.24
C TYR A 691 17.01 -0.01 3.04
N GLN A 692 17.61 -0.53 1.97
CA GLN A 692 16.99 -0.80 0.66
C GLN A 692 16.53 0.44 -0.15
N ALA A 693 16.68 1.66 0.37
CA ALA A 693 16.43 2.87 -0.41
C ALA A 693 17.49 3.11 -1.49
N ARG A 694 17.08 3.58 -2.67
CA ARG A 694 17.94 3.87 -3.83
C ARG A 694 18.33 5.34 -3.94
N LEU A 695 17.46 6.25 -3.48
CA LEU A 695 17.72 7.69 -3.42
C LEU A 695 17.44 8.23 -2.00
N VAL A 696 18.34 9.05 -1.48
CA VAL A 696 18.12 9.87 -0.27
C VAL A 696 18.10 11.34 -0.66
N ILE A 697 17.06 12.05 -0.23
CA ILE A 697 16.87 13.47 -0.47
C ILE A 697 16.94 14.21 0.86
N ILE A 698 17.82 15.20 0.94
CA ILE A 698 17.94 16.08 2.09
C ILE A 698 17.35 17.44 1.70
N THR A 699 16.17 17.74 2.25
CA THR A 699 15.45 19.02 2.06
C THR A 699 15.67 19.96 3.26
N ASP A 700 15.54 21.26 3.02
CA ASP A 700 15.65 22.33 4.02
C ASP A 700 16.86 22.16 4.96
N ALA A 701 18.04 22.31 4.36
CA ALA A 701 19.27 22.51 5.11
C ALA A 701 19.26 23.89 5.80
N GLU A 702 18.65 23.96 6.98
CA GLU A 702 18.97 24.98 7.98
C GLU A 702 20.50 25.03 8.25
N LYS A 703 21.01 26.15 8.77
CA LYS A 703 22.42 26.30 9.14
C LYS A 703 22.83 25.27 10.20
N TRP A 704 23.59 24.25 9.78
CA TRP A 704 23.87 23.05 10.56
C TRP A 704 25.24 23.11 11.24
N GLY A 705 25.30 23.73 12.42
CA GLY A 705 26.52 23.80 13.23
C GLY A 705 27.02 22.47 13.85
N GLY A 706 26.49 21.33 13.43
CA GLY A 706 26.81 20.00 13.96
C GLY A 706 27.89 19.24 13.18
N ASP A 707 28.12 17.99 13.60
CA ASP A 707 28.90 17.01 12.82
C ASP A 707 28.06 16.45 11.67
N VAL A 708 28.73 15.82 10.69
CA VAL A 708 28.13 15.27 9.46
C VAL A 708 28.61 13.84 9.20
N SER A 709 28.69 13.02 10.25
CA SER A 709 29.25 11.66 10.17
C SER A 709 28.28 10.67 9.52
N VAL A 710 26.97 10.83 9.66
CA VAL A 710 25.98 9.99 8.95
C VAL A 710 25.99 10.32 7.46
N LEU A 711 26.03 11.61 7.08
CA LEU A 711 26.18 12.06 5.69
C LEU A 711 27.47 11.53 5.05
N LYS A 712 28.60 11.59 5.77
CA LYS A 712 29.87 10.97 5.32
C LYS A 712 29.74 9.47 5.12
N ALA A 713 29.03 8.76 6.00
CA ALA A 713 28.85 7.32 5.88
C ALA A 713 28.01 6.93 4.65
N ILE A 714 26.85 7.56 4.43
CA ILE A 714 26.00 7.30 3.24
C ILE A 714 26.65 7.73 1.91
N THR A 715 27.63 8.65 1.94
CA THR A 715 28.38 9.10 0.75
C THR A 715 29.81 8.52 0.66
N GLY A 716 30.23 7.72 1.64
CA GLY A 716 31.58 7.16 1.75
C GLY A 716 31.62 5.64 1.71
N GLY A 717 30.50 4.96 1.99
CA GLY A 717 30.43 3.49 2.06
C GLY A 717 30.75 2.93 3.44
N ASP A 718 30.61 3.72 4.51
CA ASP A 718 30.81 3.25 5.89
C ASP A 718 29.56 2.52 6.44
N LYS A 719 29.74 1.70 7.49
CA LYS A 719 28.67 0.87 8.08
C LYS A 719 27.77 1.72 9.00
N LEU A 720 26.49 1.81 8.65
CA LEU A 720 25.43 2.51 9.39
C LEU A 720 24.79 1.58 10.42
N ARG A 721 24.16 2.16 11.45
CA ARG A 721 23.40 1.40 12.45
C ARG A 721 22.02 1.01 11.93
N PHE A 722 21.50 -0.12 12.38
CA PHE A 722 20.09 -0.50 12.17
C PHE A 722 19.36 -0.55 13.51
N GLU A 723 18.85 0.62 13.95
CA GLU A 723 18.06 0.75 15.17
C GLU A 723 16.58 1.00 14.79
N GLN A 724 15.66 0.10 15.19
CA GLN A 724 14.22 0.28 15.02
C GLN A 724 13.54 0.49 16.38
N LYS A 725 12.55 1.39 16.44
CA LYS A 725 11.83 1.71 17.68
C LYS A 725 11.10 0.47 18.22
N PHE A 726 11.29 0.17 19.50
CA PHE A 726 10.75 -1.00 20.21
C PHE A 726 11.28 -2.39 19.75
N LYS A 727 12.32 -2.45 18.92
CA LYS A 727 13.08 -3.68 18.64
C LYS A 727 14.47 -3.63 19.28
N GLN A 728 15.15 -4.77 19.35
CA GLN A 728 16.58 -4.80 19.63
C GLN A 728 17.35 -4.20 18.42
N PRO A 729 18.49 -3.52 18.65
CA PRO A 729 19.41 -3.15 17.57
C PRO A 729 19.89 -4.40 16.83
N LEU A 730 19.91 -4.33 15.50
CA LEU A 730 20.46 -5.37 14.64
C LEU A 730 21.87 -4.99 14.17
N ASP A 731 22.51 -5.92 13.48
CA ASP A 731 23.79 -5.66 12.85
C ASP A 731 23.67 -4.54 11.81
N GLY A 732 24.70 -3.70 11.71
CA GLY A 732 24.68 -2.52 10.84
C GLY A 732 24.69 -2.86 9.34
N PHE A 733 24.31 -1.90 8.49
CA PHE A 733 24.22 -2.07 7.05
C PHE A 733 25.05 -1.03 6.28
N TYR A 734 25.33 -1.31 5.01
CA TYR A 734 25.95 -0.36 4.09
C TYR A 734 24.90 0.23 3.16
N TYR A 735 24.87 1.56 3.01
CA TYR A 735 23.98 2.21 2.06
C TYR A 735 24.48 2.03 0.62
N LYS A 736 23.60 1.61 -0.30
CA LYS A 736 23.91 1.30 -1.71
C LYS A 736 23.24 2.25 -2.71
N GLY A 737 22.58 3.30 -2.23
CA GLY A 737 21.93 4.30 -3.08
C GLY A 737 22.80 5.54 -3.31
N ARG A 738 22.15 6.62 -3.73
CA ARG A 738 22.77 7.95 -3.95
C ARG A 738 22.10 9.02 -3.11
N VAL A 739 22.83 10.11 -2.86
CA VAL A 739 22.35 11.25 -2.06
C VAL A 739 22.19 12.50 -2.93
N MET A 740 21.08 13.19 -2.73
CA MET A 740 20.76 14.49 -3.33
C MET A 740 20.38 15.47 -2.22
N ILE A 741 20.95 16.67 -2.27
CA ILE A 741 20.73 17.74 -1.30
C ILE A 741 20.10 18.92 -2.04
N CYS A 742 19.10 19.56 -1.44
CA CYS A 742 18.41 20.71 -2.03
C CYS A 742 18.24 21.82 -0.99
N ALA A 743 18.92 22.94 -1.20
CA ALA A 743 18.98 24.07 -0.26
C ALA A 743 18.85 25.41 -0.99
N ASN A 744 18.57 26.48 -0.25
CA ASN A 744 18.56 27.84 -0.81
C ASN A 744 19.92 28.54 -0.64
N GLU A 745 20.58 28.32 0.50
CA GLU A 745 21.97 28.72 0.81
C GLU A 745 22.87 27.46 0.88
N PRO A 746 24.20 27.57 0.79
CA PRO A 746 25.10 26.43 0.96
C PRO A 746 25.09 25.86 2.38
N ILE A 747 25.29 24.54 2.52
CA ILE A 747 25.44 23.91 3.84
C ILE A 747 26.69 24.45 4.53
N GLN A 748 26.48 25.36 5.47
CA GLN A 748 27.42 25.71 6.54
C GLN A 748 27.47 24.54 7.54
N SER A 749 28.68 24.00 7.77
CA SER A 749 28.96 22.92 8.71
C SER A 749 30.11 23.33 9.64
N ALA A 750 30.19 22.71 10.82
CA ALA A 750 31.36 22.84 11.68
C ALA A 750 32.59 22.03 11.18
N ASP A 751 32.46 21.25 10.11
CA ASP A 751 33.56 20.54 9.46
C ASP A 751 34.09 21.29 8.22
N TYR A 752 35.26 21.92 8.38
CA TYR A 752 35.97 22.67 7.33
C TYR A 752 37.05 21.83 6.62
N THR A 753 37.00 20.48 6.71
CA THR A 753 38.02 19.61 6.11
C THR A 753 37.68 19.17 4.68
N SER A 754 38.74 18.92 3.91
CA SER A 754 38.72 18.35 2.54
C SER A 754 37.95 17.03 2.39
N GLY A 755 37.64 16.34 3.49
CA GLY A 755 36.88 15.10 3.50
C GLY A 755 35.39 15.23 3.13
N LEU A 756 34.76 16.39 3.39
CA LEU A 756 33.40 16.68 2.92
C LEU A 756 33.42 17.31 1.53
N GLU A 757 34.33 18.27 1.30
CA GLU A 757 34.47 19.04 0.06
C GLU A 757 34.57 18.11 -1.17
N ARG A 758 35.48 17.14 -1.17
CA ARG A 758 35.69 16.21 -2.29
C ARG A 758 34.46 15.38 -2.70
N ARG A 759 33.44 15.30 -1.84
CA ARG A 759 32.20 14.54 -2.08
C ARG A 759 31.04 15.42 -2.59
N ARG A 760 31.14 16.73 -2.37
CA ARG A 760 30.11 17.73 -2.68
C ARG A 760 30.13 18.05 -4.18
N GLN A 761 29.01 17.80 -4.86
CA GLN A 761 28.87 18.06 -6.30
C GLN A 761 27.77 19.09 -6.53
N THR A 762 28.16 20.38 -6.45
CA THR A 762 27.21 21.49 -6.39
C THR A 762 26.85 22.02 -7.78
N VAL A 763 25.56 22.01 -8.11
CA VAL A 763 25.00 22.73 -9.26
C VAL A 763 24.24 23.95 -8.76
N TYR A 764 24.70 25.14 -9.13
CA TYR A 764 24.07 26.40 -8.73
C TYR A 764 23.01 26.84 -9.74
N MET A 765 21.79 27.06 -9.26
CA MET A 765 20.58 27.13 -10.08
C MET A 765 20.14 28.58 -10.23
N THR A 766 20.58 29.24 -11.31
CA THR A 766 20.43 30.69 -11.52
C THR A 766 19.12 31.09 -12.22
N ASN A 767 18.61 30.29 -13.16
CA ASN A 767 17.46 30.69 -13.98
C ASN A 767 16.13 30.60 -13.20
N LYS A 768 15.59 31.75 -12.79
CA LYS A 768 14.35 31.85 -12.02
C LYS A 768 13.13 32.00 -12.93
N ILE A 769 12.28 30.97 -12.97
CA ILE A 769 11.05 30.96 -13.78
C ILE A 769 10.03 31.95 -13.18
N PRO A 770 9.49 32.91 -13.96
CA PRO A 770 8.47 33.85 -13.48
C PRO A 770 7.22 33.12 -12.95
N LEU A 771 6.61 33.61 -11.87
CA LEU A 771 5.45 32.98 -11.22
C LEU A 771 4.29 32.68 -12.20
N LYS A 772 4.02 33.57 -13.16
CA LYS A 772 2.99 33.39 -14.20
C LYS A 772 3.29 32.28 -15.22
N SER A 773 4.51 31.75 -15.22
CA SER A 773 5.02 30.72 -16.14
C SER A 773 5.40 29.43 -15.42
N GLN A 774 5.17 29.34 -14.10
CA GLN A 774 5.40 28.12 -13.33
C GLN A 774 4.24 27.15 -13.56
N ARG A 775 4.56 26.01 -14.20
CA ARG A 775 3.64 24.92 -14.52
C ARG A 775 3.78 23.74 -13.55
N LYS A 776 2.77 22.89 -13.43
CA LYS A 776 2.84 21.61 -12.69
C LYS A 776 3.55 20.54 -13.54
N LEU A 777 4.87 20.74 -13.70
CA LEU A 777 5.73 19.86 -14.49
C LEU A 777 5.84 18.47 -13.86
N ILE A 778 6.18 18.41 -12.55
CA ILE A 778 6.08 17.18 -11.76
C ILE A 778 5.91 17.44 -10.25
N GLU A 779 5.07 16.65 -9.62
CA GLU A 779 4.72 16.63 -8.20
C GLU A 779 4.69 15.18 -7.67
N LEU A 780 4.69 15.02 -6.35
CA LEU A 780 4.71 13.75 -5.64
C LEU A 780 3.74 13.83 -4.46
N SER A 781 2.93 12.80 -4.24
CA SER A 781 2.15 12.66 -3.03
C SER A 781 1.81 11.21 -2.71
N ASN A 782 0.99 11.05 -1.67
CA ASN A 782 0.43 9.77 -1.24
C ASN A 782 -0.45 9.08 -2.32
N SER A 783 -0.95 9.78 -3.35
CA SER A 783 -1.69 9.15 -4.47
C SER A 783 -0.78 8.67 -5.60
N GLY A 784 0.26 9.43 -5.97
CA GLY A 784 1.03 9.15 -7.19
C GLY A 784 2.31 9.95 -7.43
N VAL A 785 2.62 10.07 -8.71
CA VAL A 785 3.76 10.81 -9.30
C VAL A 785 3.19 11.48 -10.55
N GLU A 786 3.12 12.81 -10.56
CA GLU A 786 1.95 13.49 -11.13
C GLU A 786 2.30 14.85 -11.77
N GLY A 787 1.80 15.13 -12.98
CA GLY A 787 2.13 16.34 -13.76
C GLY A 787 2.54 16.07 -15.22
N GLU A 788 2.90 17.13 -15.95
CA GLU A 788 3.19 17.09 -17.40
C GLU A 788 4.31 16.11 -17.80
N PHE A 789 5.28 15.84 -16.92
CA PHE A 789 6.43 14.97 -17.21
C PHE A 789 6.16 13.47 -17.04
N VAL A 790 5.02 13.08 -16.44
CA VAL A 790 4.74 11.67 -16.10
C VAL A 790 4.69 10.73 -17.31
N PRO A 791 4.03 11.07 -18.43
CA PRO A 791 4.01 10.21 -19.62
C PRO A 791 5.41 9.98 -20.22
N TYR A 792 6.35 10.88 -19.95
CA TYR A 792 7.69 10.91 -20.51
C TYR A 792 8.74 10.24 -19.59
N LEU A 793 8.36 9.77 -18.39
CA LEU A 793 9.28 9.06 -17.48
C LEU A 793 9.92 7.80 -18.08
N PRO A 794 9.22 6.96 -18.88
CA PRO A 794 9.86 5.83 -19.56
C PRO A 794 10.89 6.27 -20.61
N GLY A 795 10.65 7.41 -21.29
CA GLY A 795 11.62 7.98 -22.22
C GLY A 795 12.82 8.62 -21.53
N LEU A 796 12.60 9.29 -20.39
CA LEU A 796 13.66 9.81 -19.54
C LEU A 796 14.53 8.66 -19.02
N MET A 797 13.92 7.52 -18.66
CA MET A 797 14.65 6.31 -18.30
C MET A 797 15.48 5.77 -19.47
N ASN A 798 14.97 5.77 -20.70
CA ASN A 798 15.76 5.38 -21.88
C ASN A 798 16.98 6.30 -22.07
N TRP A 799 16.77 7.62 -22.09
CA TRP A 799 17.84 8.62 -22.23
C TRP A 799 18.86 8.58 -21.09
N VAL A 800 18.42 8.35 -19.85
CA VAL A 800 19.32 8.19 -18.69
C VAL A 800 20.16 6.90 -18.80
N LEU A 801 19.58 5.78 -19.23
CA LEU A 801 20.28 4.49 -19.35
C LEU A 801 21.20 4.39 -20.59
N ASP A 802 21.00 5.23 -21.60
CA ASP A 802 21.84 5.31 -22.81
C ASP A 802 23.27 5.79 -22.53
N MET A 803 23.50 6.54 -21.43
CA MET A 803 24.84 6.95 -21.01
C MET A 803 25.67 5.75 -20.51
N SER A 804 26.90 5.60 -21.04
CA SER A 804 27.81 4.51 -20.66
C SER A 804 28.27 4.61 -19.20
N PRO A 805 28.50 3.48 -18.48
CA PRO A 805 28.99 3.51 -17.09
C PRO A 805 30.35 4.21 -16.90
N THR A 806 31.15 4.28 -17.98
CA THR A 806 32.42 5.03 -18.05
C THR A 806 32.19 6.54 -18.18
N ASP A 807 31.22 6.97 -18.98
CA ASP A 807 30.91 8.40 -19.14
C ASP A 807 30.22 8.96 -17.88
N VAL A 808 29.34 8.18 -17.23
CA VAL A 808 28.76 8.53 -15.93
C VAL A 808 29.84 8.90 -14.92
N GLU A 809 30.90 8.09 -14.83
CA GLU A 809 31.98 8.33 -13.88
C GLU A 809 32.90 9.49 -14.32
N ARG A 810 33.23 9.56 -15.60
CA ARG A 810 34.04 10.64 -16.19
C ARG A 810 33.40 12.01 -15.95
N ILE A 811 32.13 12.17 -16.32
CA ILE A 811 31.38 13.42 -16.20
C ILE A 811 31.23 13.86 -14.74
N ILE A 812 30.90 12.94 -13.81
CA ILE A 812 30.76 13.27 -12.39
C ILE A 812 32.11 13.67 -11.75
N ARG A 813 33.24 13.17 -12.26
CA ARG A 813 34.58 13.52 -11.74
C ARG A 813 35.19 14.77 -12.38
N GLU A 814 35.00 14.99 -13.69
CA GLU A 814 35.75 16.00 -14.46
C GLU A 814 35.03 17.35 -14.59
N THR A 815 33.72 17.36 -14.87
CA THR A 815 32.93 18.59 -15.06
C THR A 815 33.07 19.60 -13.91
N PRO A 816 33.08 19.21 -12.61
CA PRO A 816 33.22 20.16 -11.49
C PRO A 816 34.57 20.90 -11.47
N THR A 817 35.60 20.32 -12.09
CA THR A 817 36.94 20.92 -12.20
C THR A 817 37.20 21.58 -13.54
N ALA A 818 36.53 21.14 -14.61
CA ALA A 818 36.70 21.66 -15.96
C ALA A 818 35.77 22.84 -16.28
N HIS A 819 34.58 22.90 -15.68
CA HIS A 819 33.55 23.86 -16.09
C HIS A 819 33.53 25.16 -15.26
N HIS A 820 33.54 26.30 -15.94
CA HIS A 820 33.74 27.62 -15.35
C HIS A 820 32.71 27.97 -14.25
N GLN A 821 31.43 27.63 -14.44
CA GLN A 821 30.39 27.90 -13.45
C GLN A 821 30.59 27.10 -12.15
N PHE A 822 31.11 25.86 -12.23
CA PHE A 822 31.41 25.07 -11.04
C PHE A 822 32.62 25.63 -10.29
N GLN A 823 33.67 26.05 -10.99
CA GLN A 823 34.82 26.73 -10.39
C GLN A 823 34.40 28.02 -9.67
N TYR A 824 33.61 28.87 -10.33
CA TYR A 824 33.08 30.12 -9.78
C TYR A 824 32.33 29.90 -8.46
N TYR A 825 31.32 29.03 -8.45
CA TYR A 825 30.51 28.80 -7.25
C TYR A 825 31.25 27.98 -6.18
N LYS A 826 32.18 27.10 -6.55
CA LYS A 826 33.05 26.40 -5.58
C LYS A 826 33.88 27.39 -4.75
N ALA A 827 34.43 28.43 -5.38
CA ALA A 827 35.17 29.47 -4.69
C ALA A 827 34.30 30.30 -3.73
N GLN A 828 33.11 30.76 -4.19
CA GLN A 828 32.17 31.49 -3.34
C GLN A 828 31.68 30.66 -2.16
N ILE A 829 31.29 29.40 -2.38
CA ILE A 829 30.84 28.50 -1.31
C ILE A 829 31.96 28.26 -0.29
N LEU A 830 33.21 28.19 -0.74
CA LEU A 830 34.36 28.00 0.15
C LEU A 830 34.56 29.21 1.08
N THR A 831 34.47 30.44 0.59
CA THR A 831 34.55 31.63 1.46
C THR A 831 33.30 31.79 2.34
N GLU A 832 32.09 31.68 1.78
CA GLU A 832 30.80 31.81 2.51
C GLU A 832 30.61 30.79 3.65
N THR A 833 31.22 29.61 3.54
CA THR A 833 31.05 28.52 4.54
C THR A 833 32.24 28.33 5.48
N ASN A 834 33.44 28.80 5.13
CA ASN A 834 34.66 28.61 5.93
C ASN A 834 35.31 29.96 6.30
N PRO A 835 35.15 30.45 7.54
CA PRO A 835 35.74 31.72 7.99
C PRO A 835 37.28 31.79 7.94
N ILE A 836 37.98 30.66 7.78
CA ILE A 836 39.44 30.66 7.55
C ILE A 836 39.74 30.89 6.06
N ALA A 837 38.85 30.51 5.15
CA ALA A 837 38.99 30.76 3.72
C ALA A 837 38.70 32.22 3.36
N ASP A 838 37.61 32.79 3.87
CA ASP A 838 37.27 34.22 3.72
C ASP A 838 38.39 35.14 4.26
N TRP A 839 38.88 34.82 5.46
CA TRP A 839 40.07 35.47 6.04
C TRP A 839 41.34 35.30 5.18
N LEU A 840 41.61 34.09 4.66
CA LEU A 840 42.78 33.82 3.82
C LEU A 840 42.70 34.59 2.48
N ASP A 841 41.51 34.68 1.90
CA ASP A 841 41.24 35.35 0.62
C ASP A 841 41.50 36.86 0.71
N THR A 842 40.95 37.48 1.77
CA THR A 842 41.01 38.92 2.01
C THR A 842 42.33 39.40 2.63
N SER A 843 42.82 38.70 3.67
CA SER A 843 43.81 39.23 4.62
C SER A 843 45.23 38.69 4.43
N VAL A 844 45.47 37.86 3.42
CA VAL A 844 46.75 37.17 3.18
C VAL A 844 47.13 37.27 1.70
N VAL A 845 48.43 37.25 1.42
CA VAL A 845 49.01 37.09 0.06
C VAL A 845 50.04 35.97 0.05
N VAL A 846 50.17 35.30 -1.11
CA VAL A 846 51.13 34.20 -1.29
C VAL A 846 52.52 34.77 -1.56
N ARG A 847 53.50 34.32 -0.77
CA ARG A 847 54.92 34.72 -0.84
C ARG A 847 55.78 33.50 -0.47
N PRO A 848 56.27 32.70 -1.44
CA PRO A 848 56.84 31.37 -1.19
C PRO A 848 57.87 31.29 -0.06
N ASP A 849 58.81 32.23 0.00
CA ASP A 849 59.91 32.25 0.98
C ASP A 849 59.59 33.04 2.28
N TYR A 850 58.39 33.61 2.40
CA TYR A 850 58.02 34.45 3.53
C TYR A 850 57.55 33.63 4.73
N ARG A 851 58.21 33.82 5.88
CA ARG A 851 57.94 33.11 7.15
C ARG A 851 57.12 33.97 8.11
N THR A 852 55.80 33.78 8.15
CA THR A 852 54.93 34.46 9.13
C THR A 852 54.74 33.60 10.39
N ALA A 853 54.81 34.23 11.56
CA ALA A 853 54.52 33.57 12.83
C ALA A 853 53.01 33.35 13.01
N ILE A 854 52.62 32.23 13.63
CA ILE A 854 51.20 31.97 13.89
C ILE A 854 50.72 32.78 15.09
N GLY A 855 51.53 32.83 16.16
CA GLY A 855 51.27 33.64 17.36
C GLY A 855 50.07 33.18 18.20
N VAL A 856 49.58 34.09 19.04
CA VAL A 856 48.38 33.92 19.89
C VAL A 856 47.59 35.23 19.94
N ALA A 857 46.26 35.13 20.02
CA ALA A 857 45.40 36.32 20.11
C ALA A 857 45.26 36.75 21.57
N SER A 858 46.06 37.73 21.99
CA SER A 858 45.95 38.37 23.30
C SER A 858 45.12 39.64 23.20
N ARG A 859 44.13 39.80 24.10
CA ARG A 859 43.24 40.97 24.15
C ARG A 859 44.06 42.25 24.34
N ASP A 860 43.91 43.22 23.44
CA ASP A 860 44.39 44.57 23.68
C ASP A 860 43.56 45.22 24.80
N LYS A 861 44.21 45.98 25.67
CA LYS A 861 43.58 46.67 26.81
C LYS A 861 43.66 48.19 26.69
N SER A 862 44.31 48.72 25.65
CA SER A 862 44.30 50.14 25.37
C SER A 862 42.91 50.59 24.92
N SER A 863 42.40 51.67 25.51
CA SER A 863 41.17 52.35 25.08
C SER A 863 41.37 53.19 23.81
N GLU A 864 42.61 53.34 23.35
CA GLU A 864 43.00 54.12 22.16
C GLU A 864 43.34 53.23 20.95
N SER A 865 43.35 51.90 21.13
CA SER A 865 43.64 50.95 20.04
C SER A 865 42.40 50.70 19.18
N PRO A 866 42.52 50.71 17.83
CA PRO A 866 41.43 50.34 16.95
C PRO A 866 41.16 48.82 16.90
N ASN A 867 42.07 48.01 17.44
CA ASN A 867 42.02 46.55 17.38
C ASN A 867 41.56 45.94 18.72
N TRP A 868 40.86 44.81 18.65
CA TRP A 868 40.50 44.01 19.81
C TRP A 868 41.68 43.16 20.33
N TYR A 869 42.62 42.78 19.47
CA TYR A 869 43.77 41.94 19.77
C TYR A 869 45.13 42.61 19.47
N LEU A 870 46.17 42.15 20.16
CA LEU A 870 47.57 42.56 19.95
C LEU A 870 48.25 41.74 18.84
N ASN A 871 49.19 42.36 18.12
CA ASN A 871 50.00 41.76 17.04
C ASN A 871 49.21 41.32 15.78
N THR A 872 48.08 41.97 15.51
CA THR A 872 47.26 41.77 14.30
C THR A 872 47.99 42.08 12.99
N ASP A 873 49.07 42.86 13.07
CA ASP A 873 50.01 43.18 11.98
C ASP A 873 51.08 42.10 11.74
N ARG A 874 51.28 41.17 12.68
CA ARG A 874 52.45 40.25 12.71
C ARG A 874 52.11 38.77 12.74
N TRP A 875 50.97 38.42 13.33
CA TRP A 875 50.65 37.03 13.70
C TRP A 875 49.36 36.56 13.03
N LEU A 876 49.46 35.48 12.24
CA LEU A 876 48.33 34.94 11.46
C LEU A 876 47.08 34.70 12.31
N TYR A 877 47.26 34.13 13.52
CA TYR A 877 46.13 33.84 14.41
C TYR A 877 45.56 35.10 15.10
N ALA A 878 46.38 36.12 15.37
CA ALA A 878 45.88 37.38 15.93
C ALA A 878 45.06 38.14 14.88
N ASN A 879 45.56 38.21 13.65
CA ASN A 879 44.85 38.79 12.51
C ASN A 879 43.53 38.05 12.21
N TYR A 880 43.55 36.72 12.18
CA TYR A 880 42.33 35.88 12.06
C TYR A 880 41.34 36.09 13.21
N ALA A 881 41.81 36.24 14.45
CA ALA A 881 40.92 36.50 15.58
C ALA A 881 40.27 37.89 15.50
N GLU A 882 41.01 38.90 15.05
CA GLU A 882 40.49 40.25 14.76
C GLU A 882 39.45 40.23 13.63
N TYR A 883 39.76 39.54 12.53
CA TYR A 883 38.82 39.32 11.43
C TYR A 883 37.53 38.65 11.92
N CYS A 884 37.62 37.62 12.76
CA CYS A 884 36.46 37.00 13.38
C CYS A 884 35.68 37.96 14.29
N HIS A 885 36.37 38.83 15.04
CA HIS A 885 35.71 39.83 15.87
C HIS A 885 34.91 40.84 15.02
N GLY A 886 35.50 41.37 13.95
CA GLY A 886 34.85 42.31 13.03
C GLY A 886 33.70 41.71 12.20
N SER A 887 33.83 40.45 11.77
CA SER A 887 32.77 39.71 11.04
C SER A 887 31.69 39.09 11.93
N GLY A 888 31.86 39.11 13.26
CA GLY A 888 30.98 38.43 14.22
C GLY A 888 31.14 36.90 14.28
N ALA A 889 32.09 36.34 13.53
CA ALA A 889 32.44 34.91 13.60
C ALA A 889 33.12 34.55 14.94
N LYS A 890 33.08 33.27 15.32
CA LYS A 890 33.78 32.76 16.51
C LYS A 890 35.10 32.10 16.09
N PRO A 891 36.27 32.62 16.49
CA PRO A 891 37.55 32.04 16.07
C PRO A 891 37.73 30.64 16.66
N VAL A 892 38.12 29.68 15.81
CA VAL A 892 38.51 28.34 16.29
C VAL A 892 39.83 28.43 17.08
N SER A 893 40.07 27.49 18.00
CA SER A 893 41.30 27.51 18.81
C SER A 893 42.58 27.40 17.97
N VAL A 894 43.69 28.02 18.42
CA VAL A 894 44.98 28.06 17.71
C VAL A 894 45.37 26.72 17.10
N ARG A 895 45.32 25.62 17.87
CA ARG A 895 45.71 24.29 17.38
C ARG A 895 44.79 23.76 16.27
N ARG A 896 43.51 24.13 16.28
CA ARG A 896 42.54 23.80 15.22
C ARG A 896 42.78 24.68 13.98
N PHE A 897 43.00 25.99 14.16
CA PHE A 897 43.36 26.93 13.10
C PHE A 897 44.58 26.47 12.29
N VAL A 898 45.70 26.12 12.95
CA VAL A 898 46.93 25.67 12.25
C VAL A 898 46.72 24.42 11.39
N ASN A 899 45.81 23.53 11.79
CA ASN A 899 45.52 22.32 11.03
C ASN A 899 44.53 22.58 9.89
N LEU A 900 43.50 23.40 10.10
CA LEU A 900 42.53 23.76 9.06
C LEU A 900 43.13 24.69 8.00
N LEU A 901 43.92 25.69 8.39
CA LEU A 901 44.65 26.56 7.45
C LEU A 901 45.59 25.75 6.56
N HIS A 902 46.22 24.71 7.08
CA HIS A 902 47.10 23.83 6.31
C HIS A 902 46.30 22.87 5.40
N ASP A 903 45.16 22.33 5.83
CA ASP A 903 44.29 21.52 4.96
C ASP A 903 43.72 22.36 3.82
N LEU A 904 43.21 23.55 4.14
CA LEU A 904 42.74 24.53 3.16
C LEU A 904 43.85 24.90 2.16
N ALA A 905 44.99 25.42 2.64
CA ALA A 905 46.06 25.89 1.76
C ALA A 905 46.66 24.77 0.89
N VAL A 906 46.97 23.60 1.47
CA VAL A 906 47.70 22.54 0.77
C VAL A 906 46.78 21.56 0.05
N ASN A 907 45.69 21.12 0.68
CA ASN A 907 44.85 20.04 0.15
C ASN A 907 43.64 20.54 -0.65
N GLN A 908 43.12 21.73 -0.36
CA GLN A 908 41.94 22.29 -1.06
C GLN A 908 42.35 23.32 -2.13
N LEU A 909 43.36 24.16 -1.85
CA LEU A 909 43.85 25.24 -2.74
C LEU A 909 45.17 24.92 -3.46
N ASN A 910 45.82 23.79 -3.15
CA ASN A 910 47.07 23.32 -3.78
C ASN A 910 48.24 24.33 -3.72
N LEU A 911 48.28 25.17 -2.69
CA LEU A 911 49.31 26.20 -2.47
C LEU A 911 50.60 25.56 -1.91
N LYS A 912 51.75 26.09 -2.36
CA LYS A 912 53.09 25.71 -1.87
C LYS A 912 53.38 26.31 -0.50
N VAL A 913 52.72 25.78 0.53
CA VAL A 913 52.76 26.26 1.92
C VAL A 913 53.26 25.15 2.84
N THR A 914 54.11 25.49 3.82
CA THR A 914 54.57 24.53 4.84
C THR A 914 54.43 25.10 6.25
N LYS A 915 54.11 24.24 7.23
CA LYS A 915 54.07 24.62 8.66
C LYS A 915 55.27 24.07 9.41
N GLY A 916 55.85 24.88 10.29
CA GLY A 916 56.99 24.51 11.11
C GLY A 916 56.86 24.99 12.55
N ARG A 917 57.82 24.60 13.39
CA ARG A 917 57.93 25.06 14.77
C ARG A 917 59.40 25.16 15.19
N ASP A 918 59.75 26.27 15.82
CA ASP A 918 61.10 26.55 16.31
C ASP A 918 61.04 27.14 17.74
N ARG A 919 62.16 27.71 18.21
CA ARG A 919 62.29 28.31 19.55
C ARG A 919 61.39 29.52 19.78
N MET A 920 60.92 30.18 18.71
CA MET A 920 60.01 31.33 18.73
C MET A 920 58.54 30.92 18.51
N GLY A 921 58.24 29.62 18.43
CA GLY A 921 56.88 29.08 18.31
C GLY A 921 56.57 28.47 16.94
N SER A 922 55.28 28.35 16.63
CA SER A 922 54.81 27.80 15.36
C SER A 922 54.77 28.88 14.28
N TYR A 923 55.16 28.54 13.05
CA TYR A 923 55.18 29.43 11.90
C TYR A 923 54.62 28.75 10.64
N VAL A 924 54.30 29.56 9.65
CA VAL A 924 53.96 29.13 8.28
C VAL A 924 54.93 29.80 7.31
N LEU A 925 55.44 29.03 6.34
CA LEU A 925 56.24 29.49 5.21
C LEU A 925 55.35 29.46 3.96
N GLY A 926 55.34 30.55 3.18
CA GLY A 926 54.56 30.67 1.95
C GLY A 926 53.41 31.69 2.00
N LEU A 927 53.04 32.17 3.21
CA LEU A 927 51.93 33.11 3.44
C LEU A 927 52.42 34.36 4.19
N LYS A 928 52.07 35.55 3.69
CA LYS A 928 52.31 36.87 4.28
C LYS A 928 50.95 37.53 4.59
N LEU A 929 50.80 38.22 5.72
CA LEU A 929 49.64 39.11 5.92
C LEU A 929 49.64 40.21 4.85
N ARG A 930 48.46 40.49 4.27
CA ARG A 930 48.29 41.53 3.25
C ARG A 930 48.52 42.91 3.89
N SER A 931 49.39 43.71 3.29
CA SER A 931 49.62 45.11 3.62
C SER A 931 49.00 46.01 2.54
N PRO A 932 48.81 47.33 2.79
CA PRO A 932 48.30 48.26 1.78
C PRO A 932 49.15 48.35 0.50
N ASP A 933 50.40 47.87 0.55
CA ASP A 933 51.33 47.83 -0.58
C ASP A 933 51.30 46.49 -1.37
N ASP A 934 50.40 45.54 -1.07
CA ASP A 934 50.25 44.27 -1.83
C ASP A 934 48.99 44.29 -2.73
N ASP A 935 49.16 44.75 -3.97
CA ASP A 935 48.13 44.80 -5.03
C ASP A 935 47.72 43.43 -5.61
N ASP A 936 48.13 42.30 -5.01
CA ASP A 936 47.80 40.96 -5.49
C ASP A 936 46.28 40.71 -5.55
N PRO A 937 45.77 39.93 -6.52
CA PRO A 937 44.40 39.44 -6.47
C PRO A 937 44.11 38.65 -5.19
N LEU A 938 42.82 38.50 -4.87
CA LEU A 938 42.35 37.66 -3.78
C LEU A 938 42.63 36.17 -4.10
N ILE A 939 43.11 35.39 -3.13
CA ILE A 939 43.72 34.06 -3.34
C ILE A 939 42.73 33.03 -3.91
N ILE A 940 41.45 33.14 -3.54
CA ILE A 940 40.35 32.22 -3.83
C ILE A 940 39.36 32.86 -4.80
N SER A 941 38.97 34.12 -4.58
CA SER A 941 37.95 34.80 -5.40
C SER A 941 38.51 35.65 -6.54
N GLY A 942 39.77 36.11 -6.45
CA GLY A 942 40.34 37.13 -7.34
C GLY A 942 40.96 36.61 -8.65
N SER A 943 40.95 35.28 -8.87
CA SER A 943 41.44 34.64 -10.11
C SER A 943 40.30 34.25 -11.07
N ILE A 944 39.09 34.73 -10.80
CA ILE A 944 37.82 34.34 -11.43
C ILE A 944 37.29 35.52 -12.28
N PRO A 945 36.60 35.28 -13.42
CA PRO A 945 35.95 36.36 -14.16
C PRO A 945 35.02 37.19 -13.26
N ASN A 946 35.15 38.53 -13.33
CA ASN A 946 34.45 39.46 -12.44
C ASN A 946 32.92 39.47 -12.62
N ASP A 947 32.42 39.02 -13.77
CA ASP A 947 30.99 38.92 -14.05
C ASP A 947 30.47 37.50 -13.76
N PRO A 948 29.30 37.34 -13.11
CA PRO A 948 28.60 36.06 -13.09
C PRO A 948 28.26 35.63 -14.53
N PRO A 949 28.22 34.32 -14.85
CA PRO A 949 28.09 33.84 -16.22
C PRO A 949 26.93 34.50 -16.96
N SER A 950 27.27 35.27 -17.99
CA SER A 950 26.33 36.11 -18.72
C SER A 950 25.33 35.26 -19.49
N ARG A 951 24.10 35.77 -19.62
CA ARG A 951 23.12 35.15 -20.52
C ARG A 951 23.68 35.17 -21.94
N PRO A 952 23.62 34.07 -22.71
CA PRO A 952 23.98 34.10 -24.12
C PRO A 952 23.04 35.09 -24.85
N ASP A 953 23.64 36.03 -25.60
CA ASP A 953 22.88 37.04 -26.33
C ASP A 953 22.00 36.40 -27.41
N LYS A 954 20.79 36.92 -27.56
CA LYS A 954 19.90 36.51 -28.66
C LYS A 954 20.48 36.99 -29.99
N PRO A 955 20.52 36.14 -31.04
CA PRO A 955 20.83 36.58 -32.38
C PRO A 955 19.91 37.73 -32.82
N LEU A 956 20.50 38.79 -33.38
CA LEU A 956 19.80 39.98 -33.88
C LEU A 956 19.06 39.67 -35.19
N GLY A 957 17.91 39.00 -35.08
CA GLY A 957 16.95 38.83 -36.18
C GLY A 957 16.27 40.15 -36.51
N GLY A 958 16.69 40.79 -37.62
CA GLY A 958 16.14 42.06 -38.07
C GLY A 958 14.69 41.95 -38.57
N SER A 959 13.85 42.91 -38.19
CA SER A 959 12.56 43.14 -38.84
C SER A 959 12.76 43.99 -40.10
N PRO A 960 11.98 43.72 -41.16
CA PRO A 960 11.12 44.79 -41.65
C PRO A 960 9.66 44.34 -41.72
N ASN A 961 8.79 45.15 -41.10
CA ASN A 961 7.35 45.14 -41.37
C ASN A 961 7.11 46.10 -42.55
N PRO A 962 6.17 45.82 -43.46
CA PRO A 962 4.93 46.61 -43.37
C PRO A 962 3.64 45.89 -43.80
N GLY A 963 2.53 46.29 -43.16
CA GLY A 963 1.23 46.43 -43.82
C GLY A 963 0.41 45.15 -44.06
N CYS A 964 -0.34 44.72 -43.03
CA CYS A 964 -1.53 43.89 -43.23
C CYS A 964 -2.80 44.72 -42.99
N ASP A 965 -3.26 45.44 -44.03
CA ASP A 965 -4.68 45.82 -44.17
C ASP A 965 -5.36 44.75 -45.03
N GLY A 966 -6.45 44.14 -44.55
CA GLY A 966 -7.13 43.06 -45.27
C GLY A 966 -8.28 42.42 -44.49
N ASN A 967 -9.51 42.80 -44.81
CA ASN A 967 -10.73 42.39 -44.09
C ASN A 967 -11.01 40.88 -44.14
N VAL A 968 -11.65 40.37 -43.08
CA VAL A 968 -12.42 39.13 -43.11
C VAL A 968 -13.74 39.37 -43.87
N ILE A 969 -14.09 38.47 -44.79
CA ILE A 969 -15.44 38.34 -45.38
C ILE A 969 -15.76 36.83 -45.51
N ASP A 970 -17.03 36.47 -45.35
CA ASP A 970 -17.58 35.10 -45.37
C ASP A 970 -17.40 34.35 -46.71
N GLY A 971 -17.48 33.00 -46.69
CA GLY A 971 -17.42 32.19 -47.91
C GLY A 971 -17.59 30.67 -47.78
N GLY A 972 -18.80 30.21 -47.43
CA GLY A 972 -19.46 28.98 -47.92
C GLY A 972 -18.73 27.61 -48.07
N ASP A 973 -19.23 26.63 -47.32
CA ASP A 973 -19.56 25.26 -47.75
C ASP A 973 -18.57 24.35 -48.52
N ALA A 974 -18.04 23.37 -47.75
CA ALA A 974 -18.29 21.92 -47.92
C ALA A 974 -17.40 21.02 -48.83
N GLN A 975 -17.59 19.71 -48.57
CA GLN A 975 -17.18 18.51 -49.34
C GLN A 975 -15.70 18.07 -49.34
N THR A 976 -15.43 17.03 -48.53
CA THR A 976 -14.63 15.85 -48.93
C THR A 976 -15.36 15.08 -50.06
N PRO A 977 -14.70 14.29 -50.95
CA PRO A 977 -13.69 13.28 -50.57
C PRO A 977 -12.55 12.95 -51.58
N SER A 978 -11.70 12.00 -51.14
CA SER A 978 -10.80 11.08 -51.88
C SER A 978 -10.73 11.09 -53.42
N SER A 979 -9.50 11.01 -53.95
CA SER A 979 -8.96 9.78 -54.59
C SER A 979 -7.49 9.94 -55.06
N ASP A 980 -6.87 8.83 -55.46
CA ASP A 980 -5.46 8.71 -55.89
C ASP A 980 -5.21 9.12 -57.36
N GLY A 981 -3.95 9.41 -57.72
CA GLY A 981 -3.53 9.64 -59.11
C GLY A 981 -2.01 9.75 -59.29
N TYR A 982 -1.45 8.97 -60.23
CA TYR A 982 -0.04 9.03 -60.67
C TYR A 982 0.08 9.96 -61.91
N ASP A 983 1.25 10.59 -62.12
CA ASP A 983 2.16 10.28 -63.26
C ASP A 983 3.40 11.21 -63.33
N GLU A 984 4.28 10.94 -64.30
CA GLU A 984 5.72 11.30 -64.34
C GLU A 984 6.07 12.61 -65.08
N CYS A 985 7.31 13.13 -64.90
CA CYS A 985 8.18 13.63 -65.99
C CYS A 985 9.61 14.06 -65.53
N ASP A 986 10.61 13.22 -65.85
CA ASP A 986 11.98 13.46 -66.36
C ASP A 986 12.94 14.58 -65.86
N GLY A 987 14.24 14.22 -65.69
CA GLY A 987 15.31 15.14 -65.22
C GLY A 987 16.80 14.92 -65.62
N LYS A 988 17.22 13.76 -66.16
CA LYS A 988 18.55 13.42 -66.78
C LYS A 988 19.86 13.31 -65.93
N PHE A 989 20.56 12.18 -66.12
CA PHE A 989 22.03 11.92 -66.29
C PHE A 989 23.07 12.49 -65.29
N GLU A 990 24.19 11.82 -64.93
CA GLU A 990 24.88 10.56 -65.34
C GLU A 990 25.05 9.61 -64.11
N GLY A 991 25.60 8.37 -64.11
CA GLY A 991 26.32 7.52 -65.08
C GLY A 991 27.82 7.40 -64.75
N LEU A 992 28.47 6.24 -64.53
CA LEU A 992 28.08 4.81 -64.40
C LEU A 992 28.61 4.26 -63.03
N ASP A 993 28.87 2.99 -62.66
CA ASP A 993 28.88 1.60 -63.22
C ASP A 993 28.60 0.64 -62.02
N SER A 994 27.86 -0.48 -62.11
CA SER A 994 28.25 -1.89 -62.45
C SER A 994 29.33 -2.54 -61.55
N LEU A 995 29.27 -3.83 -61.15
CA LEU A 995 28.56 -5.01 -61.69
C LEU A 995 28.00 -5.98 -60.60
N ASP A 996 27.42 -7.11 -61.04
CA ASP A 996 26.54 -8.07 -60.30
C ASP A 996 27.22 -9.43 -59.95
N LYS A 997 26.53 -10.28 -59.15
CA LYS A 997 26.58 -11.77 -59.03
C LYS A 997 27.34 -12.45 -57.86
N ASN A 998 26.58 -13.29 -57.12
CA ASN A 998 26.76 -14.74 -56.81
C ASN A 998 28.12 -15.27 -56.23
N GLU A 999 28.24 -16.47 -55.62
CA GLU A 999 27.43 -17.70 -55.58
C GLU A 999 27.78 -18.60 -54.34
N ILE A 1000 27.28 -19.85 -54.31
CA ILE A 1000 27.84 -21.04 -53.63
C ILE A 1000 27.63 -21.22 -52.10
N LYS A 1001 26.51 -21.87 -51.79
CA LYS A 1001 26.40 -23.23 -51.18
C LYS A 1001 27.35 -23.63 -50.01
N LYS A 1002 26.72 -23.82 -48.82
CA LYS A 1002 26.38 -25.14 -48.22
C LYS A 1002 27.51 -26.14 -47.81
N VAL A 1003 27.24 -26.89 -46.73
CA VAL A 1003 27.81 -28.22 -46.33
C VAL A 1003 28.89 -28.25 -45.21
N LYS A 1004 28.37 -28.39 -43.96
CA LYS A 1004 28.70 -29.41 -42.93
C LYS A 1004 30.09 -29.51 -42.25
N ASN A 1005 29.98 -30.00 -41.00
CA ASN A 1005 30.87 -30.96 -40.32
C ASN A 1005 32.26 -30.50 -39.84
N GLU A 1006 32.86 -31.08 -38.81
CA GLU A 1006 32.37 -31.73 -37.56
C GLU A 1006 33.60 -32.13 -36.71
N LYS A 1007 33.42 -32.25 -35.38
CA LYS A 1007 34.14 -33.20 -34.47
C LYS A 1007 35.67 -33.15 -34.30
N LYS A 1008 36.07 -33.05 -33.01
CA LYS A 1008 37.23 -33.71 -32.34
C LYS A 1008 38.63 -33.29 -32.84
N GLY A 1009 39.65 -33.06 -32.02
CA GLY A 1009 39.97 -33.36 -30.62
C GLY A 1009 41.44 -32.90 -30.40
N THR A 1010 42.25 -33.35 -29.46
CA THR A 1010 42.16 -34.46 -28.50
C THR A 1010 43.07 -34.15 -27.27
N LEU A 1011 43.02 -34.97 -26.23
CA LEU A 1011 43.76 -34.88 -24.95
C LEU A 1011 45.29 -34.62 -25.06
N GLY A 1012 45.86 -33.98 -24.02
CA GLY A 1012 46.72 -34.77 -23.10
C GLY A 1012 47.93 -34.10 -22.43
N LYS A 1013 48.28 -34.67 -21.26
CA LYS A 1013 49.44 -34.42 -20.36
C LYS A 1013 49.34 -33.14 -19.51
N SER A 1014 49.52 -33.12 -18.18
CA SER A 1014 50.33 -33.90 -17.20
C SER A 1014 51.82 -33.44 -17.14
N ASP A 1015 52.51 -33.37 -16.00
CA ASP A 1015 52.33 -34.05 -14.69
C ASP A 1015 52.84 -33.25 -13.45
N SER A 1016 52.68 -33.84 -12.24
CA SER A 1016 53.41 -33.58 -10.97
C SER A 1016 52.98 -32.34 -10.14
N VAL A 1017 53.13 -32.17 -8.81
CA VAL A 1017 53.60 -32.86 -7.57
C VAL A 1017 53.53 -31.73 -6.48
N GLN A 1018 53.25 -31.85 -5.16
CA GLN A 1018 53.09 -32.96 -4.22
C GLN A 1018 52.12 -32.62 -3.04
N SER A 1019 51.91 -33.62 -2.17
CA SER A 1019 51.10 -33.73 -0.94
C SER A 1019 51.11 -32.61 0.15
N SER A 1020 49.95 -32.45 0.82
CA SER A 1020 49.60 -32.68 2.26
C SER A 1020 50.63 -32.39 3.40
N PRO A 1021 50.23 -32.17 4.70
CA PRO A 1021 48.96 -32.54 5.36
C PRO A 1021 48.43 -31.57 6.47
N SER A 1022 47.48 -32.05 7.28
CA SER A 1022 47.07 -31.57 8.62
C SER A 1022 47.47 -32.62 9.70
N PRO A 1023 47.13 -32.54 11.03
CA PRO A 1023 46.73 -31.42 11.92
C PRO A 1023 47.40 -31.45 13.35
N LYS A 1024 47.10 -30.45 14.21
CA LYS A 1024 47.40 -30.38 15.70
C LYS A 1024 48.91 -30.25 16.05
N THR A 1025 49.39 -29.82 17.23
CA THR A 1025 48.90 -29.89 18.64
C THR A 1025 49.40 -28.70 19.50
N SER A 1026 48.92 -28.57 20.75
CA SER A 1026 49.14 -27.45 21.69
C SER A 1026 50.33 -27.59 22.67
N GLN A 1027 50.64 -26.50 23.42
CA GLN A 1027 51.07 -26.45 24.85
C GLN A 1027 50.82 -24.99 25.37
N ARG A 1028 50.22 -24.73 26.55
CA ARG A 1028 50.69 -24.82 27.98
C ARG A 1028 51.78 -23.79 28.34
N LEU A 1029 51.91 -23.23 29.56
CA LEU A 1029 51.12 -23.03 30.82
C LEU A 1029 51.81 -21.84 31.57
N THR A 1030 51.47 -21.28 32.75
CA THR A 1030 50.81 -21.65 34.05
C THR A 1030 50.09 -20.40 34.59
N GLY A 1031 49.13 -20.38 35.54
CA GLY A 1031 48.51 -21.27 36.54
C GLY A 1031 47.73 -20.34 37.52
N ASP A 1032 47.20 -20.65 38.71
CA ASP A 1032 46.65 -21.83 39.42
C ASP A 1032 46.02 -21.29 40.74
N GLY A 1033 45.19 -21.94 41.57
CA GLY A 1033 44.61 -23.29 41.63
C GLY A 1033 43.91 -23.53 43.00
N ASN A 1034 43.18 -24.64 43.19
CA ASN A 1034 42.44 -25.09 44.41
C ASN A 1034 41.12 -24.36 44.79
N LYS A 1035 40.09 -24.95 45.44
CA LYS A 1035 39.65 -26.37 45.65
C LYS A 1035 38.13 -26.43 46.08
N PRO A 1036 37.41 -27.58 46.02
CA PRO A 1036 35.96 -27.73 46.30
C PRO A 1036 35.62 -28.35 47.68
N PRO A 1037 34.33 -28.37 48.12
CA PRO A 1037 33.51 -29.62 48.09
C PRO A 1037 31.97 -29.39 47.83
N VAL A 1038 31.20 -30.27 47.14
CA VAL A 1038 30.41 -31.49 47.53
C VAL A 1038 28.98 -31.29 48.15
N SER A 1039 27.96 -31.80 47.42
CA SER A 1039 26.62 -32.36 47.78
C SER A 1039 25.50 -31.65 48.59
N ASN A 1040 24.28 -31.77 48.03
CA ASN A 1040 22.97 -32.15 48.63
C ASN A 1040 22.34 -31.47 49.88
N ASN A 1041 21.17 -30.86 49.64
CA ASN A 1041 19.87 -30.99 50.36
C ASN A 1041 19.72 -30.64 51.87
N VAL A 1042 18.44 -30.47 52.26
CA VAL A 1042 17.87 -30.20 53.60
C VAL A 1042 18.18 -28.78 54.12
N ALA A 1043 17.27 -27.86 54.49
CA ALA A 1043 15.81 -27.74 54.69
C ALA A 1043 15.40 -27.45 56.16
N ARG A 1044 14.53 -26.44 56.30
CA ARG A 1044 13.71 -26.03 57.45
C ARG A 1044 14.35 -25.31 58.65
N ASP A 1045 13.54 -24.36 59.15
CA ASP A 1045 13.36 -23.80 60.51
C ASP A 1045 14.59 -23.28 61.28
N GLY A 1046 14.48 -22.20 62.07
CA GLY A 1046 13.35 -21.30 62.30
C GLY A 1046 13.57 -20.37 63.51
N SER A 1047 12.60 -19.49 63.79
CA SER A 1047 12.47 -18.62 64.98
C SER A 1047 13.57 -17.53 65.16
N GLN A 1048 13.40 -16.44 65.95
CA GLN A 1048 12.29 -16.00 66.81
C GLN A 1048 12.31 -14.47 67.11
N GLU A 1049 11.23 -13.97 67.75
CA GLU A 1049 11.14 -12.73 68.58
C GLU A 1049 11.10 -11.34 67.87
N GLU A 1050 10.36 -10.31 68.36
CA GLU A 1050 9.46 -10.20 69.53
C GLU A 1050 8.39 -9.08 69.40
N LYS A 1051 7.27 -9.20 70.16
CA LYS A 1051 6.33 -8.15 70.67
C LYS A 1051 5.58 -7.20 69.68
N SER A 1052 4.32 -6.80 69.89
CA SER A 1052 3.26 -7.26 70.82
C SER A 1052 1.87 -6.63 70.56
N SER A 1053 0.79 -7.45 70.60
CA SER A 1053 -0.62 -7.13 70.99
C SER A 1053 -1.45 -6.08 70.20
N LYS A 1054 -2.80 -6.13 70.09
CA LYS A 1054 -3.89 -7.12 70.38
C LYS A 1054 -5.13 -6.64 69.56
N SER A 1055 -5.82 -7.45 68.73
CA SER A 1055 -6.94 -8.38 69.06
C SER A 1055 -8.33 -7.72 69.28
N PRO A 1056 -9.48 -8.40 69.12
CA PRO A 1056 -9.83 -9.53 68.21
C PRO A 1056 -11.30 -9.52 67.65
N ALA A 1057 -11.68 -10.61 66.94
CA ALA A 1057 -13.02 -11.27 66.97
C ALA A 1057 -14.29 -10.54 66.41
N SER A 1058 -15.44 -11.20 66.18
CA SER A 1058 -15.75 -12.57 65.66
C SER A 1058 -17.26 -12.68 65.32
N ASP A 1059 -17.65 -13.77 64.64
CA ASP A 1059 -19.01 -14.37 64.59
C ASP A 1059 -20.20 -13.55 64.02
N GLY A 1060 -21.36 -14.22 63.89
CA GLY A 1060 -22.63 -13.57 64.25
C GLY A 1060 -23.69 -13.34 63.17
N SER A 1061 -24.27 -14.43 62.65
CA SER A 1061 -25.71 -14.62 62.41
C SER A 1061 -26.73 -13.46 62.51
N GLN A 1062 -27.69 -13.50 61.56
CA GLN A 1062 -29.13 -13.23 61.72
C GLN A 1062 -29.71 -11.79 61.72
N GLU A 1063 -30.95 -11.77 61.23
CA GLU A 1063 -32.12 -10.95 61.64
C GLU A 1063 -31.89 -9.44 61.88
N THR A 1064 -32.04 -8.61 60.84
CA THR A 1064 -33.32 -8.11 60.27
C THR A 1064 -34.05 -7.07 61.11
N ASN A 1065 -34.72 -6.19 60.34
CA ASN A 1065 -36.03 -5.61 60.63
C ASN A 1065 -36.12 -4.39 61.56
N LYS A 1066 -36.99 -3.49 61.10
CA LYS A 1066 -37.88 -2.63 61.91
C LYS A 1066 -37.21 -1.41 62.57
N ARG A 1067 -37.92 -0.27 62.71
CA ARG A 1067 -39.39 -0.10 62.65
C ARG A 1067 -39.84 1.32 62.27
N GLU A 1068 -40.99 1.39 61.56
CA GLU A 1068 -42.17 2.29 61.72
C GLU A 1068 -41.99 3.82 61.94
N SER A 1069 -42.94 4.73 61.64
CA SER A 1069 -44.31 4.63 61.08
C SER A 1069 -44.85 6.03 60.70
N GLY A 1070 -46.01 6.08 60.02
CA GLY A 1070 -46.87 7.26 59.87
C GLY A 1070 -46.91 7.79 58.44
N GLU A 1071 -48.06 8.12 57.82
CA GLU A 1071 -49.48 8.10 58.25
C GLU A 1071 -50.34 7.65 57.03
N THR A 1072 -51.10 6.53 57.10
CA THR A 1072 -52.56 6.41 57.39
C THR A 1072 -53.51 7.22 56.49
N SER A 1073 -54.65 6.73 55.99
CA SER A 1073 -55.41 5.45 56.17
C SER A 1073 -56.17 5.09 54.84
N GLN A 1074 -57.17 4.20 54.65
CA GLN A 1074 -58.11 3.35 55.43
C GLN A 1074 -58.68 2.26 54.43
N SER A 1075 -59.60 1.28 54.67
CA SER A 1075 -60.35 0.75 55.82
C SER A 1075 -60.87 -0.70 55.53
N LYS A 1076 -61.36 -1.42 56.57
CA LYS A 1076 -62.43 -2.46 56.58
C LYS A 1076 -62.31 -3.78 55.75
N ASN A 1077 -62.04 -4.89 56.47
CA ASN A 1077 -62.91 -6.07 56.74
C ASN A 1077 -64.05 -6.51 55.78
N PRO A 1078 -64.48 -7.81 55.73
CA PRO A 1078 -64.10 -8.97 56.57
C PRO A 1078 -63.87 -10.35 55.85
N LYS A 1079 -63.66 -11.40 56.67
CA LYS A 1079 -63.49 -12.86 56.43
C LYS A 1079 -64.41 -13.53 55.37
N ILE A 1080 -63.90 -14.57 54.68
CA ILE A 1080 -64.36 -16.01 54.76
C ILE A 1080 -63.45 -16.95 53.91
N THR A 1081 -63.40 -18.24 54.26
CA THR A 1081 -62.64 -19.38 53.67
C THR A 1081 -63.43 -20.11 52.54
N PRO A 1082 -62.92 -21.13 51.78
CA PRO A 1082 -61.73 -21.99 52.01
C PRO A 1082 -60.81 -22.25 50.79
N ALA A 1083 -59.85 -23.17 50.96
CA ALA A 1083 -58.99 -23.77 49.91
C ALA A 1083 -59.64 -25.04 49.30
N PRO A 1084 -59.09 -25.74 48.26
CA PRO A 1084 -57.78 -26.42 48.37
C PRO A 1084 -56.86 -26.41 47.12
N LYS A 1085 -55.59 -26.75 47.41
CA LYS A 1085 -54.51 -27.33 46.58
C LYS A 1085 -54.85 -27.87 45.17
N TYR A 1086 -53.93 -27.63 44.23
CA TYR A 1086 -53.07 -28.69 43.65
C TYR A 1086 -51.70 -28.10 43.26
N GLU A 1087 -50.67 -28.95 43.14
CA GLU A 1087 -49.28 -28.57 42.84
C GLU A 1087 -48.87 -28.93 41.40
N ILE A 1088 -47.67 -28.45 41.00
CA ILE A 1088 -46.73 -28.96 39.96
C ILE A 1088 -46.46 -28.01 38.78
N GLY A 1089 -45.17 -27.75 38.54
CA GLY A 1089 -44.57 -27.71 37.20
C GLY A 1089 -44.28 -26.33 36.61
N ASP A 1090 -43.01 -25.93 36.61
CA ASP A 1090 -42.55 -24.65 36.04
C ASP A 1090 -42.74 -24.55 34.51
N ARG A 1091 -42.99 -23.32 34.06
CA ARG A 1091 -43.03 -22.86 32.66
C ARG A 1091 -42.25 -21.54 32.56
N VAL A 1092 -41.30 -21.38 31.64
CA VAL A 1092 -41.47 -21.13 30.17
C VAL A 1092 -41.95 -19.70 29.85
N ASP A 1093 -41.12 -19.01 29.06
CA ASP A 1093 -41.40 -17.88 28.14
C ASP A 1093 -41.65 -16.42 28.62
N ARG A 1094 -40.69 -15.57 28.20
CA ARG A 1094 -40.82 -14.37 27.31
C ARG A 1094 -41.41 -13.00 27.77
N TYR A 1095 -40.81 -11.98 27.11
CA TYR A 1095 -41.37 -10.72 26.54
C TYR A 1095 -41.64 -9.45 27.37
N ASN A 1096 -41.08 -8.32 26.85
CA ASN A 1096 -41.61 -6.94 26.68
C ASN A 1096 -42.21 -6.18 27.90
N SER A 1097 -42.38 -4.84 27.96
CA SER A 1097 -42.18 -3.67 27.05
C SER A 1097 -41.95 -2.42 27.93
N VAL A 1098 -41.04 -1.45 27.67
CA VAL A 1098 -41.06 -0.31 26.72
C VAL A 1098 -41.91 0.93 27.13
N HIS A 1099 -41.32 2.14 26.95
CA HIS A 1099 -41.84 3.54 26.95
C HIS A 1099 -42.08 4.38 28.26
N GLU A 1100 -41.41 5.56 28.27
CA GLU A 1100 -41.87 6.92 28.70
C GLU A 1100 -42.15 7.28 30.20
N CYS A 1101 -42.13 8.56 30.66
CA CYS A 1101 -42.02 9.88 29.97
C CYS A 1101 -41.22 10.97 30.78
N TRP A 1102 -41.39 12.27 30.44
CA TRP A 1102 -40.58 13.45 30.87
C TRP A 1102 -41.21 14.34 31.99
N HIS A 1103 -40.47 15.42 32.37
CA HIS A 1103 -40.83 16.62 33.20
C HIS A 1103 -40.60 16.51 34.74
N THR A 1104 -40.21 17.55 35.52
CA THR A 1104 -39.81 18.97 35.26
C THR A 1104 -38.98 19.57 36.43
N ASN A 1105 -38.24 20.68 36.20
CA ASN A 1105 -37.84 21.85 37.06
C ASN A 1105 -37.68 21.68 38.61
N VAL A 1106 -36.73 22.28 39.36
CA VAL A 1106 -36.05 23.61 39.36
C VAL A 1106 -34.65 23.41 40.05
N ALA A 1107 -33.46 23.76 39.53
CA ALA A 1107 -32.79 25.08 39.41
C ALA A 1107 -32.46 25.79 40.78
N VAL A 1108 -31.35 26.51 41.07
CA VAL A 1108 -30.06 26.88 40.41
C VAL A 1108 -28.98 27.15 41.50
N LYS A 1109 -27.70 26.74 41.32
CA LYS A 1109 -26.43 27.48 41.68
C LYS A 1109 -25.18 26.56 41.75
N GLY A 1110 -24.08 26.94 41.07
CA GLY A 1110 -22.75 26.32 41.19
C GLY A 1110 -21.88 26.51 39.93
N ARG A 1111 -20.59 26.87 40.06
CA ARG A 1111 -19.72 27.22 38.92
C ARG A 1111 -18.61 26.18 38.65
N TYR A 1112 -18.48 25.83 37.37
CA TYR A 1112 -17.23 25.55 36.61
C TYR A 1112 -16.35 24.30 36.87
N PHE A 1113 -16.40 23.41 35.86
CA PHE A 1113 -15.26 22.80 35.13
C PHE A 1113 -14.43 21.58 35.64
N LYS A 1114 -14.48 20.53 34.78
CA LYS A 1114 -13.45 19.53 34.39
C LYS A 1114 -12.76 18.63 35.43
N GLY A 1115 -12.97 17.32 35.25
CA GLY A 1115 -11.87 16.41 34.87
C GLY A 1115 -11.62 15.20 35.77
N ILE A 1116 -12.25 14.05 35.48
CA ILE A 1116 -11.86 12.72 35.98
C ILE A 1116 -11.99 11.70 34.84
N GLU A 1117 -11.01 10.80 34.73
CA GLU A 1117 -10.93 9.71 33.75
C GLU A 1117 -11.63 8.45 34.28
N TRP A 1118 -12.11 7.57 33.38
CA TRP A 1118 -12.66 6.26 33.76
C TRP A 1118 -11.73 5.13 33.37
N VAL A 1119 -11.18 4.44 34.37
CA VAL A 1119 -10.53 3.13 34.22
C VAL A 1119 -11.59 2.05 34.41
N TYR A 1120 -11.70 1.11 33.48
CA TYR A 1120 -12.51 -0.09 33.65
C TYR A 1120 -11.71 -1.19 34.35
N VAL A 1121 -12.31 -1.82 35.36
CA VAL A 1121 -11.83 -3.06 35.97
C VAL A 1121 -12.46 -4.24 35.23
N LEU A 1122 -11.69 -5.30 35.02
CA LEU A 1122 -12.17 -6.62 34.61
C LEU A 1122 -12.06 -7.55 35.82
N ASP A 1123 -13.11 -8.32 36.11
CA ASP A 1123 -13.08 -9.32 37.17
C ASP A 1123 -12.38 -10.61 36.73
N ASP A 1124 -11.53 -11.12 37.62
CA ASP A 1124 -10.78 -12.37 37.51
C ASP A 1124 -11.62 -13.58 37.95
N CYS A 1125 -11.23 -14.79 37.53
CA CYS A 1125 -11.00 -15.93 38.45
C CYS A 1125 -10.62 -17.23 37.71
N TRP A 1126 -9.34 -17.64 37.77
CA TRP A 1126 -8.87 -18.70 38.68
C TRP A 1126 -7.37 -19.03 38.48
N GLN A 1127 -6.55 -18.64 39.47
CA GLN A 1127 -5.41 -19.37 40.08
C GLN A 1127 -4.39 -20.19 39.24
N SER A 1128 -3.08 -20.24 39.60
CA SER A 1128 -2.27 -19.50 40.57
C SER A 1128 -0.76 -19.84 40.41
N ARG A 1129 0.10 -19.24 41.26
CA ARG A 1129 1.58 -19.39 41.39
C ARG A 1129 2.39 -18.53 40.42
N ILE A 1130 2.64 -17.24 40.76
CA ILE A 1130 3.73 -16.72 41.66
C ILE A 1130 5.05 -16.60 40.86
N PHE A 1131 5.54 -15.38 40.52
CA PHE A 1131 6.25 -14.38 41.37
C PHE A 1131 7.61 -14.95 41.91
N GLU A 1132 8.68 -14.19 42.14
CA GLU A 1132 8.81 -12.76 42.44
C GLU A 1132 10.25 -12.22 42.27
N ARG A 1133 10.42 -10.94 41.87
CA ARG A 1133 11.31 -9.89 42.45
C ARG A 1133 11.51 -8.74 41.44
N TYR A 1134 10.84 -7.61 41.59
CA TYR A 1134 11.00 -6.50 42.56
C TYR A 1134 11.93 -5.37 42.10
N LEU A 1135 11.51 -4.15 42.42
CA LEU A 1135 11.98 -2.85 41.91
C LEU A 1135 12.22 -1.91 43.10
N ARG A 1136 12.92 -0.78 42.86
CA ARG A 1136 12.97 0.43 43.73
C ARG A 1136 13.69 0.21 45.10
N PRO A 1137 13.89 1.26 45.94
CA PRO A 1137 13.56 2.71 45.83
C PRO A 1137 14.85 3.59 45.78
N ALA A 1138 14.88 4.92 45.99
CA ALA A 1138 13.91 5.86 46.57
C ALA A 1138 14.13 7.36 46.19
N GLN A 1139 13.05 8.15 46.31
CA GLN A 1139 12.97 9.46 47.02
C GLN A 1139 13.81 10.70 46.60
N THR A 1140 13.36 11.97 46.70
CA THR A 1140 12.02 12.66 46.67
C THR A 1140 12.25 14.21 46.65
N VAL A 1141 11.17 15.01 46.72
CA VAL A 1141 11.05 16.35 47.38
C VAL A 1141 10.97 17.62 46.48
N ASN A 1142 9.72 18.11 46.36
CA ASN A 1142 9.23 19.51 46.39
C ASN A 1142 9.64 20.63 45.39
N SER A 1143 8.64 20.99 44.57
CA SER A 1143 7.82 22.23 44.70
C SER A 1143 8.08 23.48 43.83
N LYS A 1144 6.96 24.14 43.50
CA LYS A 1144 6.77 25.55 43.10
C LYS A 1144 7.56 26.07 41.88
N GLN A 1145 6.91 26.05 40.72
CA GLN A 1145 6.12 27.21 40.28
C GLN A 1145 4.97 26.78 39.35
#